data_AF-A0A3C0EL05-F1
#
_entry.id   AF-A0A3C0EL05-F1
#
_cell.length_a   1.000
_cell.length_b   1.000
_cell.length_c   1.000
_cell.angle_alpha   90.00
_cell.angle_beta   90.00
_cell.angle_gamma   90.00
#
_symmetry.space_group_name_H-M   'P 1'
#
loop_
_entity.id
_entity.type
_entity.pdbx_description
1 polymer ?
#
loop_
_entity_poly.entity_id
_entity_poly.type
_entity_poly.pdbx_seq_one_letter_code
_entity_poly.pdbx_strand_id
1 'polypeptide(L)'
;DGYVDAGKVRITLTAQKQLLYAHQMDVTLQSNESMQHNLNLDLPTVAQPTHATISIQFTDQGQDTPRYQWQQSIKLYPPTLPLATLSKPILFWAQNQKAIQTLKQLGINAQSVEDLPRQISPQILVIDSSITNEQLATKAKLIESHVTAGGAVLLLPRATMPDGLLPVACDKVDNTLPGLEGASIGFVRAKHHPIFADTGIDTLDLRYWGKEHELISQQSIYKPTQGNFQVLIDAGEKLEDALLMQIQHGKGRYMVCQLDALKHAASHPAAAKVLLAILSDLDQSKNTVTQIGYYLPQTETFTKHLLQRMGWQELDTTTDTNPHALLIDSQAMRQLGIDGVAMMASKSNTVIFKHLTADESQLVIKQMNLPEVSAKEQSQEQPKRKRRGLSEAVYLSTYPASMDGLNSFDVNWYQRLRPSLTQYQANEHWQVPLSTGTIAIHQDNKRTVIFDASLWNQEVDLLDQRDRFISTFWTNLGIQVKGAAVRRRSSNNHYTQLDISALCNTSIAKYLGPNIPRGKVALNDIPFRLLPQTPQQQQTMIRFNGRIGSELQDKPVMFDTAIDKFEQTTPMSLSLPIAREHASHLYFAHASSQNWKIKSANTGMLVYRVEVEYENGTTQQIPMLINRDINDCRSASAQSRNSPVGLRVQNPNNGNGEVATVYLSTWTNPYPERKITQITLRSAANPPYDAMIFAITMRQADEAYE
;
A
#
# COMPACT_ATOMS: atom_id res chain seq x y z
N ASP A 1 16.95 -9.26 -50.55
CA ASP A 1 16.17 -8.07 -50.90
C ASP A 1 16.02 -7.20 -49.67
N GLY A 2 16.95 -6.25 -49.50
CA GLY A 2 16.94 -5.33 -48.35
C GLY A 2 15.87 -4.26 -48.57
N TYR A 3 14.90 -4.18 -47.66
CA TYR A 3 13.99 -3.04 -47.62
C TYR A 3 14.78 -1.80 -47.21
N VAL A 4 14.76 -0.78 -48.07
CA VAL A 4 15.28 0.55 -47.76
C VAL A 4 14.09 1.39 -47.32
N ASP A 5 14.09 1.83 -46.06
CA ASP A 5 13.11 2.80 -45.58
C ASP A 5 13.63 4.20 -45.94
N ALA A 6 13.19 4.71 -47.09
CA ALA A 6 13.46 6.07 -47.54
C ALA A 6 12.21 6.93 -47.35
N GLY A 7 12.35 8.09 -46.73
CA GLY A 7 11.22 8.96 -46.43
C GLY A 7 11.62 10.32 -45.87
N LYS A 8 10.65 11.04 -45.34
CA LYS A 8 10.79 12.37 -44.74
C LYS A 8 10.41 12.33 -43.27
N VAL A 9 11.27 12.84 -42.42
CA VAL A 9 10.94 13.13 -41.02
C VAL A 9 10.57 14.60 -40.91
N ARG A 10 9.32 14.88 -40.52
CA ARG A 10 8.82 16.21 -40.21
C ARG A 10 8.68 16.36 -38.70
N ILE A 11 9.28 17.43 -38.17
CA ILE A 11 9.25 17.78 -36.76
C ILE A 11 8.55 19.13 -36.64
N THR A 12 7.53 19.21 -35.80
CA THR A 12 6.79 20.46 -35.56
C THR A 12 6.66 20.71 -34.07
N LEU A 13 6.67 21.99 -33.70
CA LEU A 13 6.30 22.44 -32.37
C LEU A 13 5.11 23.38 -32.50
N THR A 14 4.03 23.08 -31.80
CA THR A 14 2.78 23.85 -31.86
C THR A 14 2.38 24.26 -30.45
N ALA A 15 2.04 25.54 -30.24
CA ALA A 15 1.46 26.03 -28.99
C ALA A 15 0.22 26.86 -29.32
N GLN A 16 -0.87 26.69 -28.57
CA GLN A 16 -2.13 27.43 -28.80
C GLN A 16 -2.62 27.38 -30.27
N LYS A 17 -2.44 26.24 -30.94
CA LYS A 17 -2.72 26.02 -32.38
C LYS A 17 -1.85 26.85 -33.35
N GLN A 18 -0.86 27.59 -32.86
CA GLN A 18 0.14 28.27 -33.67
C GLN A 18 1.37 27.38 -33.86
N LEU A 19 1.80 27.22 -35.11
CA LEU A 19 3.06 26.56 -35.45
C LEU A 19 4.22 27.48 -35.04
N LEU A 20 4.98 27.06 -34.03
CA LEU A 20 6.13 27.80 -33.51
C LEU A 20 7.42 27.41 -34.24
N TYR A 21 7.53 26.15 -34.64
CA TYR A 21 8.69 25.62 -35.33
C TYR A 21 8.28 24.48 -36.27
N ALA A 22 8.92 24.40 -37.43
CA ALA A 22 8.83 23.25 -38.32
C ALA A 22 10.19 22.97 -38.96
N HIS A 23 10.55 21.70 -39.01
CA HIS A 23 11.74 21.21 -39.70
C HIS A 23 11.39 19.93 -40.45
N GLN A 24 12.03 19.73 -41.59
CA GLN A 24 11.89 18.53 -42.39
C GLN A 24 13.26 18.09 -42.87
N MET A 25 13.52 16.80 -42.75
CA MET A 25 14.75 16.18 -43.26
C MET A 25 14.41 14.89 -44.00
N ASP A 26 15.18 14.58 -45.03
CA ASP A 26 15.11 13.30 -45.71
C ASP A 26 15.91 12.27 -44.90
N VAL A 27 15.35 11.06 -44.74
CA VAL A 27 15.96 9.95 -44.02
C VAL A 27 15.96 8.73 -44.93
N THR A 28 17.09 8.04 -45.00
CA THR A 28 17.22 6.77 -45.71
C THR A 28 17.95 5.79 -44.79
N LEU A 29 17.30 4.70 -44.44
CA LEU A 29 17.85 3.65 -43.58
C LEU A 29 17.80 2.31 -44.29
N GLN A 30 18.89 1.56 -44.18
CA GLN A 30 18.89 0.14 -44.51
C GLN A 30 18.22 -0.68 -43.39
N SER A 31 17.83 -1.91 -43.71
CA SER A 31 17.29 -2.83 -42.70
C SER A 31 18.29 -3.04 -41.55
N ASN A 32 17.81 -2.86 -40.30
CA ASN A 32 18.60 -2.88 -39.06
C ASN A 32 19.62 -1.75 -38.87
N GLU A 33 19.55 -0.68 -39.67
CA GLU A 33 20.37 0.52 -39.46
C GLU A 33 19.72 1.46 -38.43
N SER A 34 20.55 2.14 -37.64
CA SER A 34 20.12 3.22 -36.75
C SER A 34 20.88 4.50 -37.09
N MET A 35 20.15 5.60 -37.26
CA MET A 35 20.72 6.94 -37.45
C MET A 35 20.27 7.85 -36.31
N GLN A 36 21.21 8.64 -35.78
CA GLN A 36 20.96 9.63 -34.75
C GLN A 36 21.25 11.03 -35.28
N HIS A 37 20.29 11.94 -35.13
CA HIS A 37 20.46 13.36 -35.46
C HIS A 37 20.29 14.23 -34.21
N ASN A 38 21.21 15.17 -34.04
CA ASN A 38 21.07 16.25 -33.06
C ASN A 38 20.46 17.47 -33.74
N LEU A 39 19.39 18.00 -33.16
CA LEU A 39 18.69 19.17 -33.67
C LEU A 39 18.71 20.28 -32.62
N ASN A 40 19.11 21.48 -33.06
CA ASN A 40 18.98 22.68 -32.25
C ASN A 40 17.71 23.42 -32.70
N LEU A 41 16.83 23.70 -31.74
CA LEU A 41 15.54 24.34 -31.98
C LEU A 41 15.62 25.78 -31.46
N ASP A 42 15.53 26.76 -32.36
CA ASP A 42 15.38 28.17 -31.96
C ASP A 42 13.93 28.40 -31.53
N LEU A 43 13.69 28.27 -30.23
CA LEU A 43 12.35 28.41 -29.65
C LEU A 43 11.97 29.89 -29.54
N PRO A 44 10.72 30.28 -29.87
CA PRO A 44 10.27 31.64 -29.65
C PRO A 44 10.24 31.97 -28.16
N THR A 45 10.58 33.21 -27.82
CA THR A 45 10.45 33.70 -26.44
C THR A 45 8.97 33.75 -26.07
N VAL A 46 8.61 33.11 -24.96
CA VAL A 46 7.26 33.17 -24.39
C VAL A 46 7.25 34.11 -23.20
N ALA A 47 6.20 34.92 -23.05
CA ALA A 47 6.06 35.85 -21.93
C ALA A 47 5.64 35.14 -20.62
N GLN A 48 5.01 33.98 -20.73
CA GLN A 48 4.54 33.17 -19.60
C GLN A 48 4.71 31.66 -19.92
N PRO A 49 4.73 30.80 -18.89
CA PRO A 49 4.76 29.35 -19.11
C PRO A 49 3.64 28.90 -20.06
N THR A 50 3.99 28.25 -21.17
CA THR A 50 3.06 27.95 -22.26
C THR A 50 3.12 26.47 -22.61
N HIS A 51 1.97 25.79 -22.63
CA HIS A 51 1.88 24.42 -23.12
C HIS A 51 2.08 24.37 -24.63
N ALA A 52 2.91 23.44 -25.07
CA ALA A 52 3.17 23.17 -26.48
C ALA A 52 3.19 21.65 -26.73
N THR A 53 3.13 21.27 -28.00
CA THR A 53 3.22 19.88 -28.45
C THR A 53 4.33 19.77 -29.47
N ILE A 54 5.33 18.94 -29.20
CA ILE A 54 6.28 18.49 -30.20
C ILE A 54 5.68 17.28 -30.93
N SER A 55 5.69 17.30 -32.25
CA SER A 55 5.20 16.20 -33.10
C SER A 55 6.29 15.81 -34.07
N ILE A 56 6.59 14.51 -34.13
CA ILE A 56 7.49 13.90 -35.11
C ILE A 56 6.64 13.01 -36.00
N GLN A 57 6.77 13.17 -37.31
CA GLN A 57 6.07 12.39 -38.32
C GLN A 57 7.11 11.84 -39.31
N PHE A 58 7.02 10.57 -39.66
CA PHE A 58 7.80 9.97 -40.74
C PHE A 58 6.84 9.53 -41.85
N THR A 59 7.16 9.94 -43.08
CA THR A 59 6.38 9.65 -44.28
C THR A 59 7.27 8.96 -45.31
N ASP A 60 6.86 7.80 -45.81
CA ASP A 60 7.62 7.07 -46.83
C ASP A 60 7.70 7.86 -48.15
N GLN A 61 8.77 7.63 -48.90
CA GLN A 61 8.98 8.27 -50.19
C GLN A 61 7.82 7.97 -51.14
N GLY A 62 7.18 9.02 -51.66
CA GLY A 62 6.05 8.91 -52.59
C GLY A 62 4.70 8.65 -51.94
N GLN A 63 4.62 8.60 -50.61
CA GLN A 63 3.35 8.60 -49.88
C GLN A 63 3.10 9.95 -49.20
N ASP A 64 1.84 10.32 -49.02
CA ASP A 64 1.45 11.53 -48.25
C ASP A 64 1.00 11.19 -46.82
N THR A 65 0.73 9.92 -46.54
CA THR A 65 0.30 9.43 -45.23
C THR A 65 1.48 9.11 -44.32
N PRO A 66 1.54 9.63 -43.08
CA PRO A 66 2.63 9.31 -42.16
C PRO A 66 2.56 7.82 -41.77
N ARG A 67 3.67 7.11 -41.97
CA ARG A 67 3.85 5.71 -41.53
C ARG A 67 4.13 5.63 -40.03
N TYR A 68 4.70 6.69 -39.46
CA TYR A 68 4.91 6.82 -38.03
C TYR A 68 4.59 8.24 -37.57
N GLN A 69 3.98 8.34 -36.39
CA GLN A 69 3.70 9.59 -35.73
C GLN A 69 3.92 9.47 -34.24
N TRP A 70 4.61 10.45 -33.68
CA TRP A 70 4.85 10.59 -32.26
C TRP A 70 4.56 12.02 -31.83
N GLN A 71 3.92 12.17 -30.67
CA GLN A 71 3.59 13.46 -30.11
C GLN A 71 3.89 13.47 -28.62
N GLN A 72 4.47 14.56 -28.13
CA GLN A 72 4.71 14.78 -26.73
C GLN A 72 4.32 16.20 -26.34
N SER A 73 3.56 16.32 -25.25
CA SER A 73 3.30 17.63 -24.63
C SER A 73 4.57 18.11 -23.92
N ILE A 74 4.92 19.39 -24.06
CA ILE A 74 6.01 20.07 -23.37
C ILE A 74 5.52 21.41 -22.80
N LYS A 75 6.33 22.03 -21.92
CA LYS A 75 6.04 23.34 -21.35
C LYS A 75 7.21 24.27 -21.66
N LEU A 76 6.94 25.36 -22.35
CA LEU A 76 7.91 26.41 -22.67
C LEU A 76 7.90 27.43 -21.54
N TYR A 77 9.07 27.91 -21.11
CA TYR A 77 9.20 28.92 -20.06
C TYR A 77 9.84 30.20 -20.61
N PRO A 78 9.54 31.35 -19.98
CA PRO A 78 10.28 32.57 -20.26
C PRO A 78 11.78 32.38 -19.97
N PRO A 79 12.66 33.12 -20.69
CA PRO A 79 14.10 33.05 -20.47
C PRO A 79 14.52 33.63 -19.10
N THR A 80 13.68 34.45 -18.49
CA THR A 80 13.92 35.03 -17.16
C THR A 80 13.43 34.09 -16.07
N LEU A 81 14.25 33.89 -15.03
CA LEU A 81 13.83 33.16 -13.84
C LEU A 81 12.72 33.91 -13.11
N PRO A 82 11.75 33.18 -12.52
CA PRO A 82 10.78 33.79 -11.62
C PRO A 82 11.49 34.36 -10.39
N LEU A 83 11.03 35.52 -9.92
CA LEU A 83 11.49 36.13 -8.67
C LEU A 83 10.31 36.15 -7.69
N ALA A 84 10.60 35.97 -6.40
CA ALA A 84 9.60 36.12 -5.35
C ALA A 84 10.16 36.93 -4.18
N THR A 85 9.26 37.55 -3.42
CA THR A 85 9.56 38.15 -2.12
C THR A 85 8.73 37.44 -1.08
N LEU A 86 9.35 37.09 0.05
CA LEU A 86 8.67 36.45 1.17
C LEU A 86 8.49 37.48 2.28
N SER A 87 7.37 37.37 2.99
CA SER A 87 7.06 38.26 4.11
C SER A 87 7.84 37.89 5.37
N LYS A 88 8.20 36.62 5.55
CA LYS A 88 8.98 36.10 6.67
C LYS A 88 10.46 35.94 6.29
N PRO A 89 11.39 36.23 7.22
CA PRO A 89 12.78 35.91 7.02
C PRO A 89 13.01 34.39 6.97
N ILE A 90 14.02 33.96 6.22
CA ILE A 90 14.50 32.57 6.18
C ILE A 90 15.81 32.45 6.96
N LEU A 91 15.86 31.48 7.86
CA LEU A 91 17.10 30.96 8.43
C LEU A 91 17.55 29.74 7.63
N PHE A 92 18.72 29.81 6.99
CA PHE A 92 19.26 28.75 6.13
C PHE A 92 20.45 28.07 6.80
N TRP A 93 20.24 26.85 7.31
CA TRP A 93 21.30 26.06 7.95
C TRP A 93 22.00 25.18 6.92
N ALA A 94 23.26 25.51 6.61
CA ALA A 94 24.06 24.84 5.59
C ALA A 94 25.56 24.97 5.84
N GLN A 95 26.35 24.05 5.26
CA GLN A 95 27.82 24.14 5.21
C GLN A 95 28.33 24.77 3.89
N ASN A 96 27.47 24.90 2.87
CA ASN A 96 27.86 25.37 1.54
C ASN A 96 27.15 26.69 1.16
N GLN A 97 27.93 27.65 0.68
CA GLN A 97 27.45 28.98 0.26
C GLN A 97 26.74 29.00 -1.11
N LYS A 98 26.92 27.98 -1.97
CA LYS A 98 26.34 27.92 -3.32
C LYS A 98 24.81 28.00 -3.30
N ALA A 99 24.18 27.30 -2.36
CA ALA A 99 22.74 27.28 -2.18
C ALA A 99 22.16 28.68 -1.90
N ILE A 100 22.84 29.47 -1.06
CA ILE A 100 22.41 30.84 -0.71
C ILE A 100 22.54 31.77 -1.91
N GLN A 101 23.56 31.59 -2.74
CA GLN A 101 23.70 32.35 -3.99
C GLN A 101 22.50 32.08 -4.92
N THR A 102 22.08 30.82 -5.04
CA THR A 102 20.87 30.47 -5.80
C THR A 102 19.62 31.13 -5.22
N LEU A 103 19.41 31.08 -3.90
CA LEU A 103 18.27 31.75 -3.26
C LEU A 103 18.27 33.27 -3.54
N LYS A 104 19.44 33.91 -3.45
CA LYS A 104 19.61 35.34 -3.77
C LYS A 104 19.28 35.66 -5.23
N GLN A 105 19.65 34.79 -6.17
CA GLN A 105 19.31 34.95 -7.60
C GLN A 105 17.80 34.88 -7.85
N LEU A 106 17.04 34.18 -6.99
CA LEU A 106 15.58 34.10 -7.03
C LEU A 106 14.87 35.23 -6.27
N GLY A 107 15.63 36.21 -5.74
CA GLY A 107 15.09 37.31 -4.95
C GLY A 107 14.81 36.98 -3.49
N ILE A 108 15.25 35.81 -3.01
CA ILE A 108 14.99 35.35 -1.64
C ILE A 108 16.10 35.82 -0.71
N ASN A 109 15.71 36.56 0.34
CA ASN A 109 16.62 36.97 1.40
C ASN A 109 16.67 35.90 2.50
N ALA A 110 17.79 35.18 2.59
CA ALA A 110 18.01 34.14 3.59
C ALA A 110 19.27 34.44 4.41
N GLN A 111 19.16 34.36 5.73
CA GLN A 111 20.29 34.42 6.65
C GLN A 111 20.91 33.04 6.78
N SER A 112 22.16 32.89 6.35
CA SER A 112 22.90 31.64 6.53
C SER A 112 23.51 31.53 7.91
N VAL A 113 23.46 30.32 8.49
CA VAL A 113 24.15 29.96 9.73
C VAL A 113 24.84 28.61 9.59
N GLU A 114 26.00 28.45 10.24
CA GLU A 114 26.74 27.17 10.28
C GLU A 114 26.21 26.23 11.37
N ASP A 115 25.64 26.78 12.45
CA ASP A 115 24.93 26.04 13.50
C ASP A 115 23.64 26.77 13.90
N LEU A 116 22.66 26.00 14.38
CA LEU A 116 21.39 26.56 14.82
C LEU A 116 21.54 27.33 16.14
N PRO A 117 20.93 28.53 16.25
CA PRO A 117 20.87 29.26 17.50
C PRO A 117 20.11 28.46 18.57
N ARG A 118 20.37 28.73 19.85
CA ARG A 118 19.70 28.03 20.97
C ARG A 118 18.17 28.13 20.94
N GLN A 119 17.64 29.15 20.28
CA GLN A 119 16.21 29.36 20.07
C GLN A 119 15.99 29.83 18.64
N ILE A 120 15.02 29.21 17.97
CA ILE A 120 14.61 29.58 16.62
C ILE A 120 13.30 30.34 16.74
N SER A 121 13.33 31.66 16.57
CA SER A 121 12.12 32.51 16.54
C SER A 121 11.23 32.15 15.32
N PRO A 122 9.92 32.46 15.32
CA PRO A 122 9.02 32.06 14.23
C PRO A 122 9.39 32.74 12.91
N GLN A 123 10.08 31.99 12.07
CA GLN A 123 10.66 32.30 10.77
C GLN A 123 10.68 30.96 10.01
N ILE A 124 11.04 30.92 8.75
CA ILE A 124 11.14 29.64 8.04
C ILE A 124 12.56 29.09 8.23
N LEU A 125 12.69 27.86 8.73
CA LEU A 125 13.97 27.15 8.80
C LEU A 125 14.14 26.30 7.55
N VAL A 126 15.18 26.54 6.76
CA VAL A 126 15.57 25.67 5.65
C VAL A 126 16.85 24.94 6.02
N ILE A 127 16.83 23.61 5.90
CA ILE A 127 17.94 22.73 6.26
C ILE A 127 18.48 22.09 4.97
N ASP A 128 19.72 22.44 4.64
CA ASP A 128 20.40 21.98 3.44
C ASP A 128 20.80 20.50 3.50
N SER A 129 21.05 19.90 2.33
CA SER A 129 21.54 18.52 2.22
C SER A 129 22.99 18.36 2.68
N SER A 130 23.74 19.45 2.85
CA SER A 130 25.09 19.44 3.44
C SER A 130 25.13 19.20 4.95
N ILE A 131 24.00 19.30 5.66
CA ILE A 131 23.94 19.00 7.09
C ILE A 131 23.81 17.49 7.29
N THR A 132 24.71 16.88 8.06
CA THR A 132 24.72 15.43 8.28
C THR A 132 23.60 14.97 9.21
N ASN A 133 23.24 13.70 9.13
CA ASN A 133 22.21 13.11 9.99
C ASN A 133 22.59 13.13 11.47
N GLU A 134 23.88 13.00 11.79
CA GLU A 134 24.38 13.11 13.16
C GLU A 134 24.14 14.53 13.69
N GLN A 135 24.48 15.56 12.91
CA GLN A 135 24.22 16.96 13.29
C GLN A 135 22.73 17.21 13.53
N LEU A 136 21.88 16.70 12.65
CA LEU A 136 20.42 16.83 12.78
C LEU A 136 19.89 16.10 14.02
N ALA A 137 20.36 14.89 14.27
CA ALA A 137 19.97 14.12 15.46
C ALA A 137 20.30 14.90 16.74
N THR A 138 21.46 15.57 16.81
CA THR A 138 21.80 16.41 17.98
C THR A 138 20.89 17.64 18.16
N LYS A 139 20.22 18.10 17.10
CA LYS A 139 19.33 19.28 17.12
C LYS A 139 17.84 18.93 16.99
N ALA A 140 17.48 17.64 16.93
CA ALA A 140 16.12 17.19 16.67
C ALA A 140 15.08 17.82 17.61
N LYS A 141 15.35 17.84 18.93
CA LYS A 141 14.46 18.46 19.94
C LYS A 141 14.29 19.96 19.77
N LEU A 142 15.34 20.67 19.34
CA LEU A 142 15.28 22.12 19.09
C LEU A 142 14.41 22.40 17.86
N ILE A 143 14.59 21.61 16.80
CA ILE A 143 13.79 21.70 15.57
C ILE A 143 12.32 21.37 15.88
N GLU A 144 12.06 20.31 16.64
CA GLU A 144 10.72 19.94 17.09
C GLU A 144 10.07 21.06 17.92
N SER A 145 10.81 21.66 18.85
CA SER A 145 10.33 22.79 19.65
C SER A 145 9.95 23.99 18.78
N HIS A 146 10.72 24.27 17.73
CA HIS A 146 10.41 25.31 16.76
C HIS A 146 9.12 25.00 16.00
N VAL A 147 8.95 23.77 15.49
CA VAL A 147 7.77 23.36 14.74
C VAL A 147 6.52 23.35 15.63
N THR A 148 6.58 22.74 16.80
CA THR A 148 5.44 22.70 17.73
C THR A 148 4.97 24.10 18.17
N ALA A 149 5.88 25.08 18.23
CA ALA A 149 5.57 26.49 18.51
C ALA A 149 4.93 27.25 17.32
N GLY A 150 4.85 26.65 16.14
CA GLY A 150 4.27 27.28 14.93
C GLY A 150 5.25 27.54 13.80
N GLY A 151 6.52 27.17 13.97
CA GLY A 151 7.55 27.27 12.95
C GLY A 151 7.32 26.34 11.76
N ALA A 152 8.00 26.66 10.66
CA ALA A 152 7.97 25.87 9.44
C ALA A 152 9.38 25.45 9.06
N VAL A 153 9.57 24.16 8.77
CA VAL A 153 10.88 23.58 8.42
C VAL A 153 10.82 23.03 7.00
N LEU A 154 11.71 23.47 6.11
CA LEU A 154 11.97 22.84 4.81
C LEU A 154 13.23 21.96 4.91
N LEU A 155 13.05 20.65 4.81
CA LEU A 155 14.14 19.67 4.75
C LEU A 155 14.47 19.37 3.29
N LEU A 156 15.68 19.72 2.85
CA LEU A 156 16.18 19.45 1.49
C LEU A 156 16.71 18.01 1.34
N PRO A 157 16.92 17.54 0.08
CA PRO A 157 17.04 16.12 -0.24
C PRO A 157 18.12 15.38 0.55
N ARG A 158 17.83 14.14 0.93
CA ARG A 158 18.76 13.25 1.66
C ARG A 158 18.30 11.81 1.59
N ALA A 159 19.27 10.89 1.62
CA ALA A 159 19.03 9.46 1.50
C ALA A 159 18.32 8.83 2.72
N THR A 160 18.60 9.33 3.92
CA THR A 160 18.08 8.78 5.17
C THR A 160 17.66 9.91 6.12
N MET A 161 16.61 9.67 6.90
CA MET A 161 16.15 10.58 7.95
C MET A 161 16.66 10.10 9.31
N PRO A 162 17.22 10.98 10.16
CA PRO A 162 17.62 10.60 11.50
C PRO A 162 16.39 10.31 12.37
N ASP A 163 16.49 9.28 13.21
CA ASP A 163 15.43 8.90 14.13
C ASP A 163 15.06 10.07 15.07
N GLY A 164 13.77 10.25 15.30
CA GLY A 164 13.25 11.29 16.21
C GLY A 164 13.23 12.73 15.65
N LEU A 165 13.71 12.97 14.43
CA LEU A 165 13.59 14.30 13.80
C LEU A 165 12.16 14.61 13.34
N LEU A 166 11.47 13.60 12.81
CA LEU A 166 10.13 13.70 12.26
C LEU A 166 9.15 12.89 13.12
N PRO A 167 7.89 13.34 13.27
CA PRO A 167 6.87 12.62 14.03
C PRO A 167 6.24 11.44 13.25
N VAL A 168 6.82 11.09 12.09
CA VAL A 168 6.43 9.98 11.23
C VAL A 168 7.69 9.24 10.76
N ALA A 169 7.58 7.95 10.48
CA ALA A 169 8.69 7.19 9.91
C ALA A 169 8.90 7.53 8.43
N CYS A 170 10.16 7.74 8.05
CA CYS A 170 10.57 8.07 6.69
C CYS A 170 11.78 7.22 6.32
N ASP A 171 11.50 6.01 5.83
CA ASP A 171 12.54 5.04 5.50
C ASP A 171 13.14 5.31 4.12
N LYS A 172 14.39 4.91 3.97
CA LYS A 172 15.08 4.90 2.68
C LYS A 172 14.46 3.83 1.77
N VAL A 173 14.48 4.09 0.47
CA VAL A 173 14.18 3.09 -0.56
C VAL A 173 15.38 2.13 -0.71
N ASP A 174 15.29 0.94 -0.10
CA ASP A 174 16.39 -0.03 -0.04
C ASP A 174 16.48 -0.97 -1.26
N ASN A 175 15.43 -1.02 -2.09
CA ASN A 175 15.28 -1.99 -3.19
C ASN A 175 15.45 -1.38 -4.60
N THR A 176 16.16 -0.27 -4.75
CA THR A 176 16.47 0.27 -6.08
C THR A 176 17.62 -0.50 -6.71
N LEU A 177 17.45 -0.93 -7.96
CA LEU A 177 18.57 -1.43 -8.75
C LEU A 177 19.64 -0.32 -8.85
N PRO A 178 20.93 -0.65 -8.74
CA PRO A 178 22.00 0.33 -8.91
C PRO A 178 21.85 1.09 -10.23
N GLY A 179 21.88 2.42 -10.19
CA GLY A 179 21.67 3.31 -11.35
C GLY A 179 20.22 3.69 -11.64
N LEU A 180 19.25 3.17 -10.87
CA LEU A 180 17.84 3.58 -10.90
C LEU A 180 17.43 4.27 -9.58
N GLU A 181 18.38 4.80 -8.82
CA GLU A 181 18.09 5.61 -7.65
C GLU A 181 17.44 6.93 -8.06
N GLY A 182 16.31 7.27 -7.44
CA GLY A 182 15.65 8.55 -7.63
C GLY A 182 14.50 8.55 -8.64
N ALA A 183 14.15 9.73 -9.14
CA ALA A 183 13.00 9.95 -10.00
C ALA A 183 13.30 10.95 -11.12
N SER A 184 12.93 10.58 -12.34
CA SER A 184 12.94 11.48 -13.50
C SER A 184 11.60 12.20 -13.72
N ILE A 185 10.53 11.69 -13.10
CA ILE A 185 9.17 12.23 -13.17
C ILE A 185 8.56 12.19 -11.76
N GLY A 186 7.94 13.28 -11.36
CA GLY A 186 7.15 13.41 -10.16
C GLY A 186 5.69 13.65 -10.53
N PHE A 187 4.77 13.08 -9.76
CA PHE A 187 3.35 13.21 -10.02
C PHE A 187 2.66 13.97 -8.90
N VAL A 188 1.89 15.00 -9.26
CA VAL A 188 1.08 15.76 -8.31
C VAL A 188 0.03 14.83 -7.67
N ARG A 189 -0.05 14.87 -6.33
CA ARG A 189 -1.04 14.12 -5.54
C ARG A 189 -1.99 14.98 -4.75
N ALA A 190 -1.63 16.23 -4.48
CA ALA A 190 -2.45 17.15 -3.72
C ALA A 190 -2.87 18.35 -4.57
N LYS A 191 -3.66 18.12 -5.63
CA LYS A 191 -3.93 19.15 -6.66
C LYS A 191 -4.61 20.42 -6.11
N HIS A 192 -5.27 20.35 -4.96
CA HIS A 192 -5.93 21.50 -4.33
C HIS A 192 -5.01 22.23 -3.34
N HIS A 193 -3.83 21.69 -3.06
CA HIS A 193 -2.85 22.36 -2.21
C HIS A 193 -2.38 23.67 -2.88
N PRO A 194 -2.19 24.77 -2.12
CA PRO A 194 -1.81 26.09 -2.66
C PRO A 194 -0.61 26.06 -3.62
N ILE A 195 0.40 25.22 -3.31
CA ILE A 195 1.56 24.97 -4.17
C ILE A 195 1.17 24.67 -5.62
N PHE A 196 0.08 23.94 -5.88
CA PHE A 196 -0.35 23.58 -7.24
C PHE A 196 -1.53 24.43 -7.71
N ALA A 197 -2.54 24.62 -6.85
CA ALA A 197 -3.76 25.33 -7.18
C ALA A 197 -3.49 26.79 -7.60
N ASP A 198 -2.58 27.47 -6.89
CA ASP A 198 -2.32 28.89 -7.11
C ASP A 198 -1.23 29.14 -8.16
N THR A 199 -0.37 28.16 -8.42
CA THR A 199 0.79 28.33 -9.31
C THR A 199 0.66 27.63 -10.66
N GLY A 200 -0.31 26.71 -10.80
CA GLY A 200 -0.46 25.87 -11.99
C GLY A 200 0.77 25.00 -12.27
N ILE A 201 1.45 24.53 -11.21
CA ILE A 201 2.45 23.47 -11.32
C ILE A 201 1.74 22.15 -11.66
N ASP A 202 2.20 21.49 -12.71
CA ASP A 202 1.68 20.20 -13.17
C ASP A 202 2.81 19.19 -13.39
N THR A 203 2.46 17.99 -13.89
CA THR A 203 3.42 16.92 -14.17
C THR A 203 4.49 17.30 -15.20
N LEU A 204 4.25 18.28 -16.09
CA LEU A 204 5.26 18.75 -17.04
C LEU A 204 6.31 19.63 -16.36
N ASP A 205 5.95 20.35 -15.29
CA ASP A 205 6.90 21.07 -14.44
C ASP A 205 7.78 20.10 -13.63
N LEU A 206 7.31 18.86 -13.39
CA LEU A 206 7.91 17.84 -12.53
C LEU A 206 8.56 16.70 -13.33
N ARG A 207 9.32 17.00 -14.38
CA ARG A 207 10.10 15.98 -15.10
C ARG A 207 11.35 16.56 -15.75
N TYR A 208 12.41 15.75 -15.80
CA TYR A 208 13.65 15.97 -16.55
C TYR A 208 14.34 17.33 -16.28
N TRP A 209 14.77 17.58 -15.04
CA TRP A 209 15.45 18.82 -14.69
C TRP A 209 16.96 18.71 -14.99
N GLY A 210 17.36 19.09 -16.19
CA GLY A 210 18.77 19.23 -16.54
C GLY A 210 19.14 18.66 -17.90
N LYS A 211 20.42 18.36 -18.11
CA LYS A 211 20.90 17.80 -19.38
C LYS A 211 20.65 16.28 -19.40
N GLU A 212 20.44 15.71 -20.58
CA GLU A 212 20.37 14.24 -20.77
C GLU A 212 19.30 13.49 -19.94
N HIS A 213 18.11 14.09 -19.77
CA HIS A 213 17.02 13.50 -18.96
C HIS A 213 17.39 13.32 -17.47
N GLU A 214 18.22 14.22 -16.93
CA GLU A 214 18.57 14.27 -15.51
C GLU A 214 17.36 14.14 -14.59
N LEU A 215 17.59 13.45 -13.46
CA LEU A 215 16.61 13.20 -12.42
C LEU A 215 16.12 14.52 -11.82
N ILE A 216 14.82 14.61 -11.52
CA ILE A 216 14.28 15.69 -10.69
C ILE A 216 14.59 15.48 -9.21
N SER A 217 15.04 14.27 -8.86
CA SER A 217 15.27 13.79 -7.50
C SER A 217 16.31 12.68 -7.55
N GLN A 218 17.50 12.86 -7.00
CA GLN A 218 18.50 11.79 -6.85
C GLN A 218 18.18 10.80 -5.74
N GLN A 219 17.33 11.20 -4.80
CA GLN A 219 16.91 10.41 -3.65
C GLN A 219 15.40 10.39 -3.60
N SER A 220 14.84 9.39 -2.94
CA SER A 220 13.45 9.35 -2.56
C SER A 220 13.32 8.68 -1.19
N ILE A 221 12.19 8.90 -0.53
CA ILE A 221 11.86 8.25 0.73
C ILE A 221 10.52 7.57 0.57
N TYR A 222 10.30 6.46 1.28
CA TYR A 222 8.98 5.85 1.28
C TYR A 222 7.95 6.79 1.90
N LYS A 223 6.75 6.79 1.31
CA LYS A 223 5.59 7.42 1.93
C LYS A 223 5.38 6.84 3.33
N PRO A 224 5.22 7.69 4.38
CA PRO A 224 4.89 7.21 5.70
C PRO A 224 3.61 6.35 5.69
N THR A 225 3.53 5.43 6.64
CA THR A 225 2.34 4.58 6.82
C THR A 225 1.32 5.24 7.75
N GLN A 226 1.79 5.97 8.77
CA GLN A 226 0.93 6.59 9.80
C GLN A 226 1.39 8.00 10.18
N GLY A 227 0.44 8.77 10.74
CA GLY A 227 0.65 10.11 11.27
C GLY A 227 0.03 11.23 10.44
N ASN A 228 0.27 12.48 10.84
CA ASN A 228 -0.32 13.67 10.21
C ASN A 228 0.48 14.12 9.00
N PHE A 229 0.47 13.35 7.91
CA PHE A 229 1.20 13.69 6.69
C PHE A 229 0.26 13.84 5.50
N GLN A 230 0.71 14.61 4.51
CA GLN A 230 0.09 14.70 3.20
C GLN A 230 1.19 14.68 2.15
N VAL A 231 1.15 13.68 1.27
CA VAL A 231 2.07 13.58 0.13
C VAL A 231 1.63 14.58 -0.93
N LEU A 232 2.52 15.46 -1.36
CA LEU A 232 2.22 16.47 -2.38
C LEU A 232 2.65 15.99 -3.77
N ILE A 233 3.80 15.33 -3.84
CA ILE A 233 4.38 14.76 -5.06
C ILE A 233 4.92 13.37 -4.73
N ASP A 234 4.54 12.37 -5.52
CA ASP A 234 5.07 11.01 -5.43
C ASP A 234 5.79 10.57 -6.71
N ALA A 235 6.53 9.47 -6.61
CA ALA A 235 7.24 8.83 -7.73
C ALA A 235 7.52 7.34 -7.44
N GLY A 236 8.35 6.72 -8.28
CA GLY A 236 8.70 5.31 -8.20
C GLY A 236 7.73 4.41 -8.98
N GLU A 237 8.13 3.15 -9.22
CA GLU A 237 7.38 2.19 -10.05
C GLU A 237 5.94 1.97 -9.55
N LYS A 238 5.78 1.88 -8.22
CA LYS A 238 4.48 1.69 -7.55
C LYS A 238 3.92 2.96 -6.94
N LEU A 239 4.54 4.11 -7.23
CA LEU A 239 4.15 5.39 -6.64
C LEU A 239 4.16 5.35 -5.10
N GLU A 240 5.10 4.60 -4.52
CA GLU A 240 5.25 4.42 -3.07
C GLU A 240 6.26 5.38 -2.44
N ASP A 241 6.92 6.18 -3.27
CA ASP A 241 7.95 7.12 -2.85
C ASP A 241 7.37 8.52 -2.75
N ALA A 242 7.68 9.26 -1.68
CA ALA A 242 7.37 10.66 -1.53
C ALA A 242 8.57 11.52 -2.01
N LEU A 243 8.32 12.41 -2.98
CA LEU A 243 9.29 13.42 -3.41
C LEU A 243 9.09 14.77 -2.72
N LEU A 244 7.83 15.09 -2.41
CA LEU A 244 7.46 16.25 -1.61
C LEU A 244 6.30 15.86 -0.71
N MET A 245 6.42 16.09 0.58
CA MET A 245 5.34 15.88 1.53
C MET A 245 5.36 16.93 2.63
N GLN A 246 4.19 17.21 3.18
CA GLN A 246 4.07 17.98 4.40
C GLN A 246 3.69 17.09 5.59
N ILE A 247 4.20 17.42 6.77
CA ILE A 247 3.89 16.74 8.03
C ILE A 247 3.50 17.81 9.06
N GLN A 248 2.26 17.74 9.56
CA GLN A 248 1.77 18.65 10.60
C GLN A 248 2.23 18.19 11.98
N HIS A 249 2.75 19.12 12.79
CA HIS A 249 3.19 18.82 14.16
C HIS A 249 2.99 20.02 15.09
N GLY A 250 2.17 19.84 16.13
CA GLY A 250 1.77 20.94 17.01
C GLY A 250 1.09 22.06 16.23
N LYS A 251 1.62 23.29 16.33
CA LYS A 251 1.10 24.46 15.60
C LYS A 251 1.83 24.73 14.28
N GLY A 252 2.82 23.94 13.92
CA GLY A 252 3.69 24.15 12.77
C GLY A 252 3.74 22.92 11.86
N ARG A 253 4.71 22.92 10.94
CA ARG A 253 4.87 21.82 10.00
C ARG A 253 6.29 21.63 9.49
N TYR A 254 6.54 20.41 9.04
CA TYR A 254 7.68 20.06 8.21
C TYR A 254 7.23 19.98 6.76
N MET A 255 8.06 20.47 5.85
CA MET A 255 8.01 20.23 4.42
C MET A 255 9.25 19.42 4.05
N VAL A 256 9.06 18.15 3.72
CA VAL A 256 10.14 17.24 3.35
C VAL A 256 10.23 17.17 1.84
N CYS A 257 11.34 17.62 1.29
CA CYS A 257 11.55 17.77 -0.15
C CYS A 257 12.76 16.97 -0.59
N GLN A 258 12.52 15.91 -1.37
CA GLN A 258 13.55 15.12 -2.04
C GLN A 258 13.86 15.62 -3.45
N LEU A 259 13.03 16.51 -3.99
CA LEU A 259 13.27 17.18 -5.25
C LEU A 259 14.58 18.00 -5.20
N ASP A 260 15.41 17.86 -6.22
CA ASP A 260 16.64 18.64 -6.42
C ASP A 260 16.35 20.08 -6.90
N ALA A 261 15.24 20.66 -6.45
CA ALA A 261 14.73 21.94 -6.92
C ALA A 261 15.74 23.06 -6.70
N LEU A 262 16.41 23.11 -5.53
CA LEU A 262 17.43 24.11 -5.25
C LEU A 262 18.70 23.94 -6.11
N LYS A 263 19.10 22.69 -6.37
CA LYS A 263 20.26 22.37 -7.22
C LYS A 263 20.03 22.85 -8.65
N HIS A 264 18.82 22.69 -9.17
CA HIS A 264 18.47 23.02 -10.56
C HIS A 264 17.81 24.40 -10.74
N ALA A 265 17.44 25.12 -9.68
CA ALA A 265 16.69 26.36 -9.81
C ALA A 265 17.39 27.45 -10.63
N ALA A 266 18.73 27.54 -10.57
CA ALA A 266 19.47 28.53 -11.34
C ALA A 266 19.51 28.23 -12.85
N SER A 267 19.32 26.97 -13.26
CA SER A 267 19.45 26.51 -14.65
C SER A 267 18.13 26.03 -15.26
N HIS A 268 17.11 25.76 -14.45
CA HIS A 268 15.84 25.18 -14.91
C HIS A 268 14.64 25.96 -14.34
N PRO A 269 13.89 26.70 -15.18
CA PRO A 269 12.76 27.53 -14.73
C PRO A 269 11.67 26.77 -13.96
N ALA A 270 11.40 25.51 -14.34
CA ALA A 270 10.42 24.69 -13.61
C ALA A 270 10.88 24.35 -12.18
N ALA A 271 12.17 24.08 -11.98
CA ALA A 271 12.73 23.81 -10.67
C ALA A 271 12.69 25.07 -9.78
N ALA A 272 13.01 26.23 -10.37
CA ALA A 272 12.85 27.52 -9.69
C ALA A 272 11.40 27.78 -9.29
N LYS A 273 10.45 27.57 -10.21
CA LYS A 273 9.02 27.74 -9.95
C LYS A 273 8.54 26.85 -8.80
N VAL A 274 8.94 25.57 -8.78
CA VAL A 274 8.58 24.62 -7.72
C VAL A 274 9.16 25.06 -6.37
N LEU A 275 10.45 25.43 -6.33
CA LEU A 275 11.09 25.91 -5.10
C LEU A 275 10.39 27.15 -4.54
N LEU A 276 10.09 28.13 -5.41
CA LEU A 276 9.39 29.35 -5.01
C LEU A 276 7.96 29.08 -4.53
N ALA A 277 7.25 28.14 -5.15
CA ALA A 277 5.93 27.72 -4.69
C ALA A 277 5.98 27.11 -3.28
N ILE A 278 6.95 26.24 -3.01
CA ILE A 278 7.18 25.65 -1.69
C ILE A 278 7.46 26.72 -0.64
N LEU A 279 8.40 27.65 -0.93
CA LEU A 279 8.77 28.70 0.01
C LEU A 279 7.62 29.70 0.25
N SER A 280 6.87 30.04 -0.80
CA SER A 280 5.70 30.94 -0.69
C SER A 280 4.58 30.29 0.15
N ASP A 281 4.37 28.99 0.01
CA ASP A 281 3.43 28.25 0.85
C ASP A 281 3.84 28.28 2.32
N LEU A 282 5.13 28.04 2.63
CA LEU A 282 5.64 28.14 4.01
C LEU A 282 5.53 29.57 4.57
N ASP A 283 5.61 30.58 3.71
CA ASP A 283 5.44 31.99 4.07
C ASP A 283 3.98 32.33 4.39
N GLN A 284 3.05 31.94 3.54
CA GLN A 284 1.67 32.43 3.56
C GLN A 284 0.69 31.52 4.31
N SER A 285 0.96 30.21 4.37
CA SER A 285 0.00 29.25 4.92
C SER A 285 -0.28 29.53 6.39
N LYS A 286 -1.56 29.46 6.75
CA LYS A 286 -1.95 29.24 8.14
C LYS A 286 -1.78 27.75 8.42
N ASN A 287 -1.07 27.40 9.48
CA ASN A 287 -0.94 26.02 9.87
C ASN A 287 -2.32 25.50 10.30
N THR A 288 -2.81 24.47 9.63
CA THR A 288 -4.03 23.78 10.03
C THR A 288 -3.73 22.96 11.26
N VAL A 289 -4.27 23.36 12.40
CA VAL A 289 -4.17 22.57 13.63
C VAL A 289 -5.11 21.39 13.50
N THR A 290 -4.54 20.17 13.50
CA THR A 290 -5.33 18.95 13.55
C THR A 290 -5.91 18.77 14.95
N GLN A 291 -7.11 18.20 15.03
CA GLN A 291 -7.83 18.00 16.29
C GLN A 291 -8.14 16.53 16.51
N ILE A 292 -8.21 16.12 17.76
CA ILE A 292 -8.55 14.74 18.14
C ILE A 292 -9.93 14.38 17.58
N GLY A 293 -10.00 13.23 16.91
CA GLY A 293 -11.26 12.61 16.53
C GLY A 293 -11.82 11.75 17.66
N TYR A 294 -13.14 11.67 17.73
CA TYR A 294 -13.86 10.90 18.75
C TYR A 294 -14.69 9.78 18.14
N TYR A 295 -14.86 8.68 18.87
CA TYR A 295 -15.81 7.61 18.55
C TYR A 295 -16.71 7.31 19.74
N LEU A 296 -17.83 6.64 19.51
CA LEU A 296 -18.82 6.37 20.56
C LEU A 296 -18.46 5.12 21.38
N PRO A 297 -18.81 5.05 22.67
CA PRO A 297 -18.55 3.86 23.50
C PRO A 297 -19.10 2.55 22.93
N GLN A 298 -20.17 2.64 22.12
CA GLN A 298 -20.87 1.52 21.49
C GLN A 298 -20.21 1.01 20.19
N THR A 299 -19.12 1.64 19.74
CA THR A 299 -18.37 1.26 18.54
C THR A 299 -17.89 -0.19 18.60
N GLU A 300 -17.94 -0.86 17.45
CA GLU A 300 -17.52 -2.23 17.22
C GLU A 300 -16.05 -2.44 17.60
N THR A 301 -15.74 -3.56 18.27
CA THR A 301 -14.45 -3.77 18.96
C THR A 301 -13.24 -3.63 18.03
N PHE A 302 -13.28 -4.19 16.82
CA PHE A 302 -12.15 -4.07 15.89
C PHE A 302 -11.95 -2.62 15.45
N THR A 303 -13.04 -1.94 15.09
CA THR A 303 -13.05 -0.52 14.73
C THR A 303 -12.49 0.34 15.87
N LYS A 304 -12.91 0.09 17.12
CA LYS A 304 -12.41 0.76 18.32
C LYS A 304 -10.89 0.60 18.49
N HIS A 305 -10.36 -0.63 18.39
CA HIS A 305 -8.91 -0.86 18.51
C HIS A 305 -8.11 -0.11 17.44
N LEU A 306 -8.57 -0.14 16.19
CA LEU A 306 -7.92 0.60 15.11
C LEU A 306 -7.96 2.12 15.38
N LEU A 307 -9.10 2.67 15.80
CA LEU A 307 -9.25 4.09 16.10
C LEU A 307 -8.33 4.53 17.25
N GLN A 308 -8.29 3.77 18.35
CA GLN A 308 -7.40 4.04 19.49
C GLN A 308 -5.93 4.03 19.07
N ARG A 309 -5.51 3.04 18.26
CA ARG A 309 -4.15 2.96 17.72
C ARG A 309 -3.78 4.20 16.91
N MET A 310 -4.73 4.73 16.14
CA MET A 310 -4.56 5.92 15.32
C MET A 310 -4.73 7.23 16.11
N GLY A 311 -4.95 7.18 17.42
CA GLY A 311 -5.02 8.36 18.29
C GLY A 311 -6.41 8.95 18.52
N TRP A 312 -7.47 8.28 18.07
CA TRP A 312 -8.84 8.69 18.40
C TRP A 312 -9.19 8.37 19.86
N GLN A 313 -10.12 9.13 20.42
CA GLN A 313 -10.58 8.97 21.79
C GLN A 313 -12.03 8.50 21.86
N GLU A 314 -12.38 7.76 22.90
CA GLU A 314 -13.78 7.46 23.19
C GLU A 314 -14.46 8.72 23.72
N LEU A 315 -15.64 9.03 23.21
CA LEU A 315 -16.42 10.20 23.63
C LEU A 315 -17.15 9.93 24.94
N ASP A 316 -16.88 10.73 25.96
CA ASP A 316 -17.70 10.76 27.17
C ASP A 316 -19.01 11.50 26.90
N THR A 317 -20.06 10.72 26.64
CA THR A 317 -21.40 11.22 26.33
C THR A 317 -22.09 11.91 27.51
N THR A 318 -21.50 11.90 28.71
CA THR A 318 -22.01 12.63 29.88
C THR A 318 -21.51 14.08 29.92
N THR A 319 -20.49 14.41 29.13
CA THR A 319 -19.92 15.76 29.04
C THR A 319 -20.47 16.52 27.84
N ASP A 320 -20.53 17.86 27.94
CA ASP A 320 -20.91 18.72 26.81
C ASP A 320 -19.71 19.01 25.90
N THR A 321 -19.04 17.95 25.45
CA THR A 321 -17.92 18.04 24.51
C THR A 321 -18.47 18.23 23.09
N ASN A 322 -17.93 19.21 22.36
CA ASN A 322 -18.22 19.43 20.93
C ASN A 322 -17.02 18.97 20.10
N PRO A 323 -16.99 17.68 19.68
CA PRO A 323 -15.83 17.14 18.99
C PRO A 323 -15.73 17.71 17.57
N HIS A 324 -14.51 18.00 17.09
CA HIS A 324 -14.32 18.42 15.69
C HIS A 324 -14.72 17.32 14.72
N ALA A 325 -14.34 16.07 15.03
CA ALA A 325 -14.72 14.90 14.25
C ALA A 325 -15.31 13.81 15.14
N LEU A 326 -16.40 13.20 14.68
CA LEU A 326 -17.08 12.09 15.33
C LEU A 326 -17.29 10.93 14.36
N LEU A 327 -16.87 9.73 14.75
CA LEU A 327 -17.15 8.48 14.04
C LEU A 327 -18.30 7.73 14.72
N ILE A 328 -19.28 7.33 13.91
CA ILE A 328 -20.46 6.57 14.33
C ILE A 328 -20.55 5.35 13.41
N ASP A 329 -20.37 4.14 13.93
CA ASP A 329 -20.57 2.92 13.14
C ASP A 329 -22.01 2.39 13.26
N SER A 330 -22.35 1.38 12.46
CA SER A 330 -23.68 0.78 12.48
C SER A 330 -24.05 0.15 13.83
N GLN A 331 -23.07 -0.38 14.58
CA GLN A 331 -23.31 -0.90 15.92
C GLN A 331 -23.73 0.21 16.88
N ALA A 332 -22.98 1.32 16.92
CA ALA A 332 -23.29 2.47 17.75
C ALA A 332 -24.63 3.11 17.34
N MET A 333 -24.90 3.21 16.05
CA MET A 333 -26.18 3.72 15.54
C MET A 333 -27.37 2.90 16.01
N ARG A 334 -27.29 1.55 15.96
CA ARG A 334 -28.38 0.67 16.41
C ARG A 334 -28.62 0.77 17.91
N GLN A 335 -27.57 0.98 18.70
CA GLN A 335 -27.69 1.06 20.16
C GLN A 335 -28.21 2.42 20.63
N LEU A 336 -27.81 3.53 20.00
CA LEU A 336 -28.28 4.87 20.35
C LEU A 336 -29.63 5.24 19.73
N GLY A 337 -29.99 4.62 18.61
CA GLY A 337 -31.13 5.03 17.80
C GLY A 337 -30.86 6.30 16.98
N ILE A 338 -31.71 6.55 15.99
CA ILE A 338 -31.49 7.60 14.98
C ILE A 338 -31.52 9.02 15.57
N ASP A 339 -32.38 9.27 16.55
CA ASP A 339 -32.47 10.59 17.22
C ASP A 339 -31.20 10.89 18.03
N GLY A 340 -30.71 9.90 18.78
CA GLY A 340 -29.45 10.01 19.52
C GLY A 340 -28.26 10.26 18.61
N VAL A 341 -28.20 9.53 17.49
CA VAL A 341 -27.18 9.73 16.45
C VAL A 341 -27.23 11.14 15.88
N ALA A 342 -28.40 11.63 15.49
CA ALA A 342 -28.52 12.97 14.90
C ALA A 342 -28.15 14.08 15.89
N MET A 343 -28.55 13.94 17.16
CA MET A 343 -28.16 14.84 18.23
C MET A 343 -26.63 14.88 18.39
N MET A 344 -25.97 13.73 18.53
CA MET A 344 -24.51 13.67 18.69
C MET A 344 -23.78 14.19 17.45
N ALA A 345 -24.24 13.79 16.27
CA ALA A 345 -23.68 14.24 15.01
C ALA A 345 -23.77 15.76 14.87
N SER A 346 -24.86 16.40 15.30
CA SER A 346 -25.07 17.86 15.20
C SER A 346 -24.03 18.70 15.97
N LYS A 347 -23.33 18.10 16.96
CA LYS A 347 -22.27 18.75 17.74
C LYS A 347 -20.90 18.76 17.06
N SER A 348 -20.77 18.14 15.89
CA SER A 348 -19.49 17.92 15.21
C SER A 348 -19.43 18.55 13.83
N ASN A 349 -18.26 19.11 13.48
CA ASN A 349 -18.02 19.67 12.15
C ASN A 349 -17.82 18.57 11.10
N THR A 350 -17.16 17.47 11.47
CA THR A 350 -16.95 16.31 10.62
C THR A 350 -17.63 15.09 11.24
N VAL A 351 -18.50 14.42 10.49
CA VAL A 351 -19.13 13.16 10.95
C VAL A 351 -18.88 12.05 9.95
N ILE A 352 -18.35 10.93 10.44
CA ILE A 352 -18.03 9.74 9.65
C ILE A 352 -18.96 8.62 10.09
N PHE A 353 -19.87 8.25 9.20
CA PHE A 353 -20.78 7.13 9.37
C PHE A 353 -20.18 5.86 8.76
N LYS A 354 -19.84 4.89 9.60
CA LYS A 354 -19.10 3.70 9.22
C LYS A 354 -20.01 2.49 9.08
N HIS A 355 -19.92 1.77 7.96
CA HIS A 355 -20.61 0.48 7.75
C HIS A 355 -22.13 0.51 7.93
N LEU A 356 -22.75 1.65 7.62
CA LEU A 356 -24.21 1.70 7.52
C LEU A 356 -24.70 0.86 6.35
N THR A 357 -25.86 0.22 6.50
CA THR A 357 -26.60 -0.33 5.38
C THR A 357 -27.18 0.79 4.50
N ALA A 358 -27.74 0.43 3.34
CA ALA A 358 -28.40 1.42 2.49
C ALA A 358 -29.59 2.07 3.23
N ASP A 359 -30.39 1.27 3.95
CA ASP A 359 -31.54 1.73 4.73
C ASP A 359 -31.12 2.61 5.91
N GLU A 360 -30.09 2.21 6.66
CA GLU A 360 -29.53 3.01 7.75
C GLU A 360 -29.03 4.37 7.24
N SER A 361 -28.39 4.39 6.07
CA SER A 361 -27.93 5.63 5.43
C SER A 361 -29.11 6.56 5.09
N GLN A 362 -30.21 6.03 4.54
CA GLN A 362 -31.42 6.82 4.25
C GLN A 362 -32.07 7.40 5.51
N LEU A 363 -32.07 6.65 6.62
CA LEU A 363 -32.56 7.14 7.91
C LEU A 363 -31.72 8.33 8.40
N VAL A 364 -30.39 8.24 8.29
CA VAL A 364 -29.47 9.34 8.65
C VAL A 364 -29.70 10.57 7.78
N ILE A 365 -29.81 10.39 6.46
CA ILE A 365 -30.07 11.48 5.51
C ILE A 365 -31.35 12.23 5.87
N LYS A 366 -32.45 11.49 6.09
CA LYS A 366 -33.74 12.07 6.46
C LYS A 366 -33.68 12.79 7.80
N GLN A 367 -33.13 12.14 8.83
CA GLN A 367 -33.11 12.70 10.19
C GLN A 367 -32.25 13.96 10.28
N MET A 368 -31.13 13.98 9.57
CA MET A 368 -30.19 15.10 9.59
C MET A 368 -30.48 16.15 8.51
N ASN A 369 -31.56 15.99 7.75
CA ASN A 369 -31.95 16.86 6.64
C ASN A 369 -30.80 17.07 5.63
N LEU A 370 -30.10 15.99 5.28
CA LEU A 370 -29.03 15.99 4.29
C LEU A 370 -29.62 15.82 2.88
N PRO A 371 -28.92 16.27 1.82
CA PRO A 371 -29.32 15.95 0.45
C PRO A 371 -29.35 14.44 0.21
N GLU A 372 -30.28 13.97 -0.62
CA GLU A 372 -30.37 12.54 -0.95
C GLU A 372 -29.10 12.04 -1.67
N VAL A 373 -28.70 10.80 -1.36
CA VAL A 373 -27.71 10.03 -2.13
C VAL A 373 -28.26 8.65 -2.45
N SER A 374 -28.09 8.23 -3.70
CA SER A 374 -28.45 6.88 -4.12
C SER A 374 -27.51 5.88 -3.46
N ALA A 375 -28.07 5.00 -2.64
CA ALA A 375 -27.37 3.90 -1.97
C ALA A 375 -27.98 2.57 -2.40
N LYS A 376 -27.16 1.60 -2.76
CA LYS A 376 -27.60 0.25 -3.15
C LYS A 376 -26.88 -0.80 -2.32
N GLU A 377 -27.61 -1.76 -1.79
CA GLU A 377 -27.01 -2.96 -1.24
C GLU A 377 -26.50 -3.85 -2.37
N GLN A 378 -25.27 -4.32 -2.24
CA GLN A 378 -24.74 -5.28 -3.19
C GLN A 378 -25.40 -6.63 -2.91
N SER A 379 -26.26 -7.09 -3.80
CA SER A 379 -26.88 -8.42 -3.68
C SER A 379 -25.77 -9.48 -3.60
N GLN A 380 -25.81 -10.31 -2.55
CA GLN A 380 -24.75 -11.28 -2.21
C GLN A 380 -24.44 -12.28 -3.32
N GLU A 381 -25.30 -12.42 -4.32
CA GLU A 381 -25.06 -13.28 -5.49
C GLU A 381 -24.05 -12.63 -6.45
N GLN A 382 -22.76 -12.75 -6.13
CA GLN A 382 -21.77 -12.65 -7.20
C GLN A 382 -21.87 -13.90 -8.08
N PRO A 383 -22.17 -13.78 -9.38
CA PRO A 383 -22.10 -14.91 -10.29
C PRO A 383 -20.70 -15.51 -10.20
N LYS A 384 -20.58 -16.84 -10.32
CA LYS A 384 -19.29 -17.56 -10.38
C LYS A 384 -18.43 -16.98 -11.52
N ARG A 385 -17.66 -15.92 -11.25
CA ARG A 385 -16.93 -15.17 -12.26
C ARG A 385 -15.71 -15.99 -12.68
N LYS A 386 -15.63 -16.27 -13.98
CA LYS A 386 -14.41 -16.78 -14.63
C LYS A 386 -13.27 -15.79 -14.36
N ARG A 387 -12.05 -16.30 -14.12
CA ARG A 387 -10.80 -15.54 -13.97
C ARG A 387 -10.80 -14.33 -14.93
N ARG A 388 -10.95 -13.12 -14.40
CA ARG A 388 -10.77 -11.87 -15.13
C ARG A 388 -9.50 -11.19 -14.61
N GLY A 389 -8.75 -10.58 -15.54
CA GLY A 389 -7.48 -9.93 -15.27
C GLY A 389 -7.62 -8.69 -14.38
N LEU A 390 -6.52 -7.95 -14.22
CA LEU A 390 -6.31 -6.75 -13.38
C LEU A 390 -7.36 -5.62 -13.43
N SER A 391 -8.45 -5.74 -14.20
CA SER A 391 -9.50 -4.72 -14.39
C SER A 391 -10.41 -4.44 -13.18
N GLU A 392 -10.20 -5.08 -12.02
CA GLU A 392 -11.04 -4.89 -10.82
C GLU A 392 -10.33 -4.12 -9.69
N ALA A 393 -9.20 -3.46 -9.96
CA ALA A 393 -8.53 -2.62 -8.97
C ALA A 393 -9.44 -1.46 -8.51
N VAL A 394 -9.43 -1.17 -7.21
CA VAL A 394 -10.03 0.06 -6.68
C VAL A 394 -9.17 1.23 -7.15
N TYR A 395 -9.81 2.30 -7.62
CA TYR A 395 -9.11 3.51 -8.06
C TYR A 395 -9.90 4.75 -7.66
N LEU A 396 -9.23 5.89 -7.65
CA LEU A 396 -9.85 7.19 -7.40
C LEU A 396 -10.59 7.66 -8.66
N SER A 397 -11.93 7.65 -8.64
CA SER A 397 -12.80 8.09 -9.73
C SER A 397 -12.97 9.61 -9.74
N THR A 398 -12.92 10.23 -8.55
CA THR A 398 -12.84 11.68 -8.36
C THR A 398 -11.75 11.98 -7.34
N TYR A 399 -11.21 13.19 -7.42
CA TYR A 399 -10.17 13.67 -6.51
C TYR A 399 -10.70 14.93 -5.81
N PRO A 400 -11.39 14.79 -4.68
CA PRO A 400 -11.68 15.91 -3.78
C PRO A 400 -10.49 16.21 -2.87
N ALA A 401 -10.47 17.39 -2.24
CA ALA A 401 -9.36 17.81 -1.37
C ALA A 401 -9.14 16.85 -0.18
N SER A 402 -10.19 16.17 0.29
CA SER A 402 -10.06 15.12 1.32
C SER A 402 -9.22 13.92 0.87
N MET A 403 -9.04 13.72 -0.44
CA MET A 403 -8.23 12.63 -1.02
C MET A 403 -6.85 13.11 -1.51
N ASP A 404 -6.49 14.38 -1.27
CA ASP A 404 -5.18 14.89 -1.65
C ASP A 404 -4.06 14.09 -0.97
N GLY A 405 -3.07 13.68 -1.75
CA GLY A 405 -1.94 12.86 -1.30
C GLY A 405 -2.12 11.36 -1.47
N LEU A 406 -3.30 10.90 -1.90
CA LEU A 406 -3.56 9.51 -2.22
C LEU A 406 -3.45 9.24 -3.72
N ASN A 407 -3.08 8.00 -4.05
CA ASN A 407 -3.12 7.49 -5.42
C ASN A 407 -3.92 6.18 -5.49
N SER A 408 -4.08 5.61 -6.69
CA SER A 408 -4.83 4.37 -6.89
C SER A 408 -4.22 3.15 -6.18
N PHE A 409 -2.91 3.14 -5.94
CA PHE A 409 -2.24 2.07 -5.19
C PHE A 409 -2.56 2.18 -3.70
N ASP A 410 -2.64 3.40 -3.17
CA ASP A 410 -3.00 3.66 -1.78
C ASP A 410 -4.46 3.29 -1.47
N VAL A 411 -5.33 3.12 -2.48
CA VAL A 411 -6.73 2.67 -2.30
C VAL A 411 -6.96 1.18 -2.57
N ASN A 412 -5.92 0.44 -2.97
CA ASN A 412 -6.03 -0.95 -3.40
C ASN A 412 -5.51 -1.94 -2.36
N TRP A 413 -5.92 -1.79 -1.10
CA TRP A 413 -5.39 -2.59 0.01
C TRP A 413 -6.02 -3.99 0.18
N TYR A 414 -7.00 -4.36 -0.68
CA TYR A 414 -7.53 -5.73 -0.79
C TYR A 414 -7.22 -6.33 -2.16
N GLN A 415 -6.59 -7.50 -2.21
CA GLN A 415 -6.46 -8.30 -3.43
C GLN A 415 -7.77 -8.99 -3.82
N ARG A 416 -8.72 -9.09 -2.87
CA ARG A 416 -10.03 -9.70 -3.07
C ARG A 416 -11.10 -8.68 -2.71
N LEU A 417 -11.82 -8.17 -3.72
CA LEU A 417 -13.04 -7.40 -3.48
C LEU A 417 -14.00 -8.26 -2.65
N ARG A 418 -14.10 -7.94 -1.36
CA ARG A 418 -15.24 -8.38 -0.56
C ARG A 418 -16.39 -7.44 -0.89
N PRO A 419 -17.60 -7.95 -1.13
CA PRO A 419 -18.75 -7.08 -1.38
C PRO A 419 -18.90 -6.13 -0.20
N SER A 420 -18.84 -4.83 -0.48
CA SER A 420 -19.25 -3.83 0.49
C SER A 420 -20.75 -3.94 0.70
N LEU A 421 -21.22 -3.77 1.93
CA LEU A 421 -22.66 -3.81 2.23
C LEU A 421 -23.44 -2.73 1.47
N THR A 422 -22.80 -1.60 1.17
CA THR A 422 -23.47 -0.45 0.55
C THR A 422 -22.55 0.25 -0.45
N GLN A 423 -23.11 0.57 -1.61
CA GLN A 423 -22.47 1.36 -2.66
C GLN A 423 -23.27 2.64 -2.89
N TYR A 424 -22.57 3.77 -2.91
CA TYR A 424 -23.11 5.10 -3.16
C TYR A 424 -22.84 5.53 -4.60
N GLN A 425 -23.72 6.36 -5.15
CA GLN A 425 -23.54 6.98 -6.47
C GLN A 425 -23.36 8.50 -6.31
N ALA A 426 -22.40 9.06 -7.03
CA ALA A 426 -22.17 10.51 -7.04
C ALA A 426 -23.37 11.25 -7.63
N ASN A 427 -23.61 12.45 -7.12
CA ASN A 427 -24.57 13.41 -7.67
C ASN A 427 -24.05 14.85 -7.44
N GLU A 428 -24.88 15.87 -7.64
CA GLU A 428 -24.48 17.28 -7.48
C GLU A 428 -24.13 17.67 -6.03
N HIS A 429 -24.56 16.89 -5.03
CA HIS A 429 -24.35 17.16 -3.61
C HIS A 429 -23.36 16.19 -2.94
N TRP A 430 -23.13 15.02 -3.54
CA TRP A 430 -22.31 13.95 -2.98
C TRP A 430 -21.19 13.55 -3.94
N GLN A 431 -19.98 13.61 -3.42
CA GLN A 431 -18.78 13.13 -4.10
C GLN A 431 -18.54 11.66 -3.73
N VAL A 432 -18.27 10.82 -4.73
CA VAL A 432 -17.94 9.41 -4.51
C VAL A 432 -16.55 9.16 -5.10
N PRO A 433 -15.49 9.29 -4.29
CA PRO A 433 -14.10 9.27 -4.79
C PRO A 433 -13.58 7.90 -5.16
N LEU A 434 -14.18 6.80 -4.67
CA LEU A 434 -13.73 5.45 -4.98
C LEU A 434 -14.58 4.83 -6.07
N SER A 435 -13.95 4.14 -7.03
CA SER A 435 -14.64 3.43 -8.12
C SER A 435 -15.60 2.34 -7.65
N THR A 436 -15.44 1.86 -6.41
CA THR A 436 -16.32 0.89 -5.74
C THR A 436 -17.61 1.50 -5.21
N GLY A 437 -17.70 2.83 -5.12
CA GLY A 437 -18.82 3.50 -4.48
C GLY A 437 -18.83 3.38 -2.96
N THR A 438 -17.73 2.98 -2.31
CA THR A 438 -17.75 2.68 -0.86
C THR A 438 -17.59 3.89 0.04
N ILE A 439 -17.29 5.07 -0.51
CA ILE A 439 -17.20 6.32 0.24
C ILE A 439 -18.05 7.37 -0.48
N ALA A 440 -18.93 8.04 0.26
CA ALA A 440 -19.64 9.23 -0.20
C ALA A 440 -19.36 10.39 0.75
N ILE A 441 -19.06 11.56 0.19
CA ILE A 441 -18.68 12.77 0.92
C ILE A 441 -19.65 13.88 0.54
N HIS A 442 -20.34 14.42 1.54
CA HIS A 442 -21.08 15.66 1.44
C HIS A 442 -20.36 16.72 2.26
N GLN A 443 -20.08 17.87 1.64
CA GLN A 443 -19.41 18.97 2.29
C GLN A 443 -20.12 20.28 1.97
N ASP A 444 -20.46 21.04 3.01
CA ASP A 444 -20.94 22.41 2.91
C ASP A 444 -20.02 23.37 3.69
N ASN A 445 -20.39 24.64 3.79
CA ASN A 445 -19.58 25.67 4.45
C ASN A 445 -19.39 25.46 5.96
N LYS A 446 -20.18 24.59 6.59
CA LYS A 446 -20.20 24.37 8.04
C LYS A 446 -19.78 22.96 8.42
N ARG A 447 -19.98 21.98 7.53
CA ARG A 447 -19.96 20.58 7.90
C ARG A 447 -19.49 19.66 6.78
N THR A 448 -18.79 18.60 7.18
CA THR A 448 -18.47 17.44 6.34
C THR A 448 -19.15 16.20 6.88
N VAL A 449 -19.95 15.53 6.05
CA VAL A 449 -20.58 14.24 6.37
C VAL A 449 -20.06 13.19 5.41
N ILE A 450 -19.63 12.06 5.96
CA ILE A 450 -18.99 10.98 5.19
C ILE A 450 -19.73 9.69 5.48
N PHE A 451 -20.22 9.02 4.43
CA PHE A 451 -20.64 7.63 4.51
C PHE A 451 -19.51 6.74 4.03
N ASP A 452 -19.01 5.87 4.91
CA ASP A 452 -17.87 5.00 4.66
C ASP A 452 -18.21 3.52 4.86
N ALA A 453 -18.54 2.87 3.75
CA ALA A 453 -18.78 1.44 3.64
C ALA A 453 -17.51 0.64 3.30
N SER A 454 -16.34 1.27 3.19
CA SER A 454 -15.08 0.57 2.88
C SER A 454 -14.68 -0.34 4.05
N LEU A 455 -13.93 -1.42 3.81
CA LEU A 455 -13.74 -2.47 4.82
C LEU A 455 -12.50 -2.30 5.68
N TRP A 456 -11.92 -1.09 5.79
CA TRP A 456 -10.58 -0.92 6.38
C TRP A 456 -10.47 -1.39 7.85
N ASN A 457 -11.59 -1.50 8.55
CA ASN A 457 -11.72 -2.20 9.84
C ASN A 457 -11.81 -3.75 9.70
N GLN A 458 -11.15 -4.31 8.69
CA GLN A 458 -10.97 -5.75 8.52
C GLN A 458 -9.51 -6.02 8.25
N GLU A 459 -9.13 -7.30 8.30
CA GLU A 459 -7.84 -7.72 7.80
C GLU A 459 -7.76 -7.54 6.28
N VAL A 460 -6.62 -7.02 5.85
CA VAL A 460 -6.36 -6.61 4.48
C VAL A 460 -5.01 -7.16 4.04
N ASP A 461 -4.83 -7.36 2.74
CA ASP A 461 -3.58 -7.94 2.23
C ASP A 461 -2.41 -6.96 2.35
N LEU A 462 -2.70 -5.64 2.29
CA LEU A 462 -1.70 -4.56 2.23
C LEU A 462 -1.96 -3.52 3.33
N LEU A 463 -1.60 -3.87 4.56
CA LEU A 463 -1.84 -3.05 5.76
C LEU A 463 -1.24 -1.63 5.66
N ASP A 464 -0.04 -1.50 5.07
CA ASP A 464 0.62 -0.20 4.92
C ASP A 464 -0.19 0.76 4.03
N GLN A 465 -0.80 0.26 2.96
CA GLN A 465 -1.65 1.07 2.07
C GLN A 465 -2.92 1.51 2.77
N ARG A 466 -3.57 0.60 3.50
CA ARG A 466 -4.75 0.92 4.30
C ARG A 466 -4.44 2.00 5.33
N ASP A 467 -3.38 1.81 6.12
CA ASP A 467 -3.03 2.73 7.19
C ASP A 467 -2.63 4.10 6.62
N ARG A 468 -1.93 4.12 5.48
CA ARG A 468 -1.62 5.35 4.74
C ARG A 468 -2.86 6.05 4.21
N PHE A 469 -3.82 5.30 3.65
CA PHE A 469 -5.10 5.81 3.20
C PHE A 469 -5.84 6.50 4.35
N ILE A 470 -6.02 5.79 5.46
CA ILE A 470 -6.70 6.29 6.64
C ILE A 470 -6.00 7.55 7.17
N SER A 471 -4.68 7.49 7.32
CA SER A 471 -3.88 8.60 7.85
C SER A 471 -4.00 9.85 7.02
N THR A 472 -3.84 9.72 5.70
CA THR A 472 -3.91 10.86 4.76
C THR A 472 -5.34 11.40 4.71
N PHE A 473 -6.34 10.53 4.59
CA PHE A 473 -7.75 10.91 4.54
C PHE A 473 -8.16 11.69 5.79
N TRP A 474 -7.80 11.22 6.99
CA TRP A 474 -8.11 11.90 8.24
C TRP A 474 -7.31 13.19 8.44
N THR A 475 -6.04 13.21 8.05
CA THR A 475 -5.22 14.43 8.08
C THR A 475 -5.86 15.53 7.22
N ASN A 476 -6.35 15.18 6.03
CA ASN A 476 -7.03 16.13 5.14
C ASN A 476 -8.37 16.63 5.70
N LEU A 477 -8.99 15.89 6.63
CA LEU A 477 -10.19 16.30 7.36
C LEU A 477 -9.87 17.12 8.63
N GLY A 478 -8.59 17.44 8.86
CA GLY A 478 -8.13 18.14 10.05
C GLY A 478 -8.18 17.27 11.32
N ILE A 479 -8.17 15.95 11.18
CA ILE A 479 -8.19 15.01 12.30
C ILE A 479 -6.77 14.61 12.64
N GLN A 480 -6.44 14.65 13.92
CA GLN A 480 -5.13 14.26 14.44
C GLN A 480 -4.99 12.74 14.39
N VAL A 481 -3.97 12.29 13.67
CA VAL A 481 -3.53 10.90 13.60
C VAL A 481 -2.25 10.77 14.39
N LYS A 482 -2.24 9.85 15.35
CA LYS A 482 -1.02 9.50 16.08
C LYS A 482 -0.05 8.83 15.13
N GLY A 483 1.10 9.45 14.91
CA GLY A 483 2.24 8.78 14.29
C GLY A 483 2.95 7.95 15.35
N ALA A 484 2.96 6.63 15.19
CA ALA A 484 4.11 5.88 15.68
C ALA A 484 5.16 5.92 14.57
N ALA A 485 6.45 6.03 14.92
CA ALA A 485 7.55 5.78 14.00
C ALA A 485 7.59 4.27 13.67
N VAL A 486 6.47 3.74 13.15
CA VAL A 486 6.40 2.39 12.61
C VAL A 486 7.18 2.48 11.33
N ARG A 487 8.46 2.10 11.40
CA ARG A 487 9.23 1.83 10.19
C ARG A 487 8.40 0.88 9.34
N ARG A 488 8.48 1.06 8.03
CA ARG A 488 7.86 0.17 7.05
C ARG A 488 8.05 -1.24 7.56
N ARG A 489 6.95 -1.96 7.73
CA ARG A 489 7.01 -3.36 8.11
C ARG A 489 7.83 -4.00 7.02
N SER A 490 9.08 -4.33 7.34
CA SER A 490 9.95 -4.91 6.35
C SER A 490 9.16 -6.08 5.77
N SER A 491 9.26 -6.31 4.46
CA SER A 491 8.62 -7.47 3.83
C SER A 491 8.99 -8.80 4.51
N ASN A 492 9.96 -8.80 5.44
CA ASN A 492 10.06 -9.76 6.52
C ASN A 492 8.86 -9.61 7.47
N ASN A 493 7.67 -9.95 6.97
CA ASN A 493 6.61 -10.52 7.78
C ASN A 493 7.28 -11.41 8.84
N HIS A 494 7.13 -11.10 10.13
CA HIS A 494 7.71 -11.91 11.18
C HIS A 494 7.01 -13.27 11.15
N TYR A 495 7.64 -14.20 10.43
CA TYR A 495 7.16 -15.55 10.29
C TYR A 495 7.84 -16.41 11.36
N THR A 496 7.04 -16.94 12.28
CA THR A 496 7.48 -17.93 13.24
C THR A 496 7.23 -19.32 12.65
N GLN A 497 8.30 -20.06 12.39
CA GLN A 497 8.20 -21.47 11.98
C GLN A 497 7.89 -22.29 13.23
N LEU A 498 6.74 -22.95 13.27
CA LEU A 498 6.35 -23.76 14.43
C LEU A 498 7.08 -25.10 14.43
N ASP A 499 7.63 -25.49 15.58
CA ASP A 499 8.35 -26.75 15.70
C ASP A 499 7.40 -27.94 15.88
N ILE A 500 7.21 -28.70 14.80
CA ILE A 500 6.35 -29.89 14.80
C ILE A 500 7.13 -31.20 15.05
N SER A 501 8.43 -31.14 15.35
CA SER A 501 9.32 -32.32 15.39
C SER A 501 8.87 -33.39 16.38
N ALA A 502 8.36 -33.00 17.55
CA ALA A 502 7.83 -33.92 18.56
C ALA A 502 6.51 -34.61 18.15
N LEU A 503 5.83 -34.09 17.13
CA LEU A 503 4.56 -34.62 16.63
C LEU A 503 4.74 -35.51 15.39
N CYS A 504 5.90 -35.46 14.73
CA CYS A 504 6.17 -36.24 13.54
C CYS A 504 6.18 -37.74 13.87
N ASN A 505 5.45 -38.53 13.08
CA ASN A 505 5.31 -39.97 13.27
C ASN A 505 5.84 -40.77 12.06
N THR A 506 6.32 -40.09 11.02
CA THR A 506 6.90 -40.76 9.86
C THR A 506 7.90 -39.88 9.09
N SER A 507 8.64 -40.45 8.14
CA SER A 507 9.61 -39.72 7.31
C SER A 507 8.99 -39.28 5.99
N ILE A 508 9.22 -38.01 5.64
CA ILE A 508 8.91 -37.48 4.31
C ILE A 508 9.63 -38.24 3.19
N ALA A 509 10.88 -38.68 3.43
CA ALA A 509 11.70 -39.36 2.43
C ALA A 509 11.17 -40.75 2.09
N LYS A 510 10.54 -41.42 3.07
CA LYS A 510 9.89 -42.72 2.86
C LYS A 510 8.79 -42.63 1.81
N TYR A 511 8.04 -41.53 1.79
CA TYR A 511 6.80 -41.42 1.02
C TYR A 511 6.91 -40.56 -0.23
N LEU A 512 7.64 -39.45 -0.16
CA LEU A 512 7.77 -38.50 -1.26
C LEU A 512 9.17 -38.48 -1.88
N GLY A 513 10.07 -39.33 -1.39
CA GLY A 513 11.41 -39.51 -1.91
C GLY A 513 12.45 -38.55 -1.33
N PRO A 514 13.73 -38.76 -1.65
CA PRO A 514 14.84 -38.00 -1.09
C PRO A 514 14.92 -36.56 -1.62
N ASN A 515 14.21 -36.24 -2.71
CA ASN A 515 14.33 -34.98 -3.45
C ASN A 515 13.59 -33.80 -2.82
N ILE A 516 12.84 -33.98 -1.72
CA ILE A 516 12.21 -32.85 -1.03
C ILE A 516 13.28 -32.03 -0.30
N PRO A 517 13.35 -30.71 -0.52
CA PRO A 517 14.27 -29.83 0.19
C PRO A 517 14.02 -29.88 1.69
N ARG A 518 15.09 -29.68 2.46
CA ARG A 518 15.10 -29.77 3.92
C ARG A 518 15.67 -28.49 4.52
N GLY A 519 15.33 -28.19 5.76
CA GLY A 519 15.71 -26.96 6.44
C GLY A 519 14.75 -25.81 6.15
N LYS A 520 15.28 -24.58 6.15
CA LYS A 520 14.50 -23.38 5.83
C LYS A 520 14.31 -23.30 4.32
N VAL A 521 13.05 -23.23 3.88
CA VAL A 521 12.67 -23.13 2.47
C VAL A 521 11.62 -22.04 2.30
N ALA A 522 11.64 -21.30 1.20
CA ALA A 522 10.55 -20.40 0.83
C ALA A 522 9.65 -21.11 -0.18
N LEU A 523 8.38 -21.30 0.17
CA LEU A 523 7.36 -21.87 -0.73
C LEU A 523 6.34 -20.76 -1.02
N ASN A 524 6.32 -20.26 -2.26
CA ASN A 524 5.55 -19.06 -2.65
C ASN A 524 5.78 -17.87 -1.70
N ASP A 525 7.05 -17.51 -1.50
CA ASP A 525 7.50 -16.40 -0.64
C ASP A 525 7.13 -16.53 0.86
N ILE A 526 6.61 -17.68 1.27
CA ILE A 526 6.34 -18.00 2.69
C ILE A 526 7.47 -18.90 3.21
N PRO A 527 8.19 -18.50 4.28
CA PRO A 527 9.25 -19.30 4.83
C PRO A 527 8.68 -20.45 5.68
N PHE A 528 9.05 -21.68 5.35
CA PHE A 528 8.75 -22.89 6.10
C PHE A 528 10.04 -23.54 6.59
N ARG A 529 9.91 -24.37 7.63
CA ARG A 529 10.96 -25.28 8.08
C ARG A 529 10.55 -26.72 7.81
N LEU A 530 11.05 -27.31 6.73
CA LEU A 530 10.88 -28.73 6.46
C LEU A 530 11.95 -29.51 7.25
N LEU A 531 11.53 -30.39 8.15
CA LEU A 531 12.47 -31.03 9.09
C LEU A 531 13.51 -31.90 8.36
N PRO A 532 14.82 -31.75 8.66
CA PRO A 532 15.84 -32.63 8.11
C PRO A 532 15.77 -34.00 8.78
N GLN A 533 15.95 -35.06 8.01
CA GLN A 533 16.11 -36.41 8.58
C GLN A 533 17.54 -36.55 9.11
N THR A 534 17.68 -36.76 10.41
CA THR A 534 18.97 -36.97 11.10
C THR A 534 18.94 -38.30 11.86
N PRO A 535 20.09 -38.83 12.32
CA PRO A 535 20.10 -40.01 13.19
C PRO A 535 19.13 -39.91 14.37
N GLN A 536 19.02 -38.71 14.96
CA GLN A 536 18.14 -38.40 16.09
C GLN A 536 16.69 -38.10 15.68
N GLN A 537 16.46 -37.61 14.46
CA GLN A 537 15.14 -37.23 13.94
C GLN A 537 14.84 -38.02 12.66
N GLN A 538 14.41 -39.27 12.80
CA GLN A 538 14.04 -40.10 11.65
C GLN A 538 12.65 -39.74 11.09
N GLN A 539 11.76 -39.23 11.94
CA GLN A 539 10.41 -38.82 11.58
C GLN A 539 10.40 -37.31 11.29
N THR A 540 9.96 -36.91 10.11
CA THR A 540 10.03 -35.52 9.60
C THR A 540 8.70 -34.98 9.11
N MET A 541 7.62 -35.75 9.27
CA MET A 541 6.28 -35.40 8.84
C MET A 541 5.22 -35.98 9.80
N ILE A 542 4.12 -35.25 9.97
CA ILE A 542 2.90 -35.75 10.62
C ILE A 542 2.03 -36.44 9.56
N ARG A 543 1.61 -37.67 9.82
CA ARG A 543 0.63 -38.36 8.99
C ARG A 543 -0.55 -38.86 9.83
N PHE A 544 -1.76 -38.61 9.35
CA PHE A 544 -2.99 -39.21 9.87
C PHE A 544 -3.40 -40.37 8.98
N ASN A 545 -3.43 -41.57 9.54
CA ASN A 545 -3.85 -42.78 8.87
C ASN A 545 -5.29 -43.10 9.26
N GLY A 546 -6.24 -42.67 8.43
CA GLY A 546 -7.65 -42.96 8.64
C GLY A 546 -8.05 -44.38 8.22
N ARG A 547 -7.11 -45.17 7.68
CA ARG A 547 -7.40 -46.41 6.96
C ARG A 547 -7.23 -47.68 7.77
N ILE A 548 -6.27 -47.73 8.70
CA ILE A 548 -6.08 -48.93 9.53
C ILE A 548 -7.32 -49.16 10.39
N GLY A 549 -7.94 -50.32 10.21
CA GLY A 549 -9.15 -50.72 10.94
C GLY A 549 -10.43 -50.11 10.37
N SER A 550 -10.36 -49.36 9.28
CA SER A 550 -11.55 -48.88 8.58
C SER A 550 -12.08 -49.95 7.62
N GLU A 551 -13.39 -50.14 7.66
CA GLU A 551 -14.13 -50.92 6.67
C GLU A 551 -14.92 -49.97 5.77
N LEU A 552 -14.89 -50.23 4.46
CA LEU A 552 -15.73 -49.53 3.50
C LEU A 552 -16.64 -50.57 2.85
N GLN A 553 -17.95 -50.46 3.09
CA GLN A 553 -18.95 -51.44 2.65
C GLN A 553 -18.61 -52.86 3.14
N ASP A 554 -18.33 -53.00 4.44
CA ASP A 554 -18.01 -54.27 5.13
C ASP A 554 -16.78 -55.00 4.56
N LYS A 555 -15.90 -54.26 3.88
CA LYS A 555 -14.63 -54.77 3.37
C LYS A 555 -13.47 -53.96 3.93
N PRO A 556 -12.39 -54.62 4.40
CA PRO A 556 -11.20 -53.93 4.83
C PRO A 556 -10.65 -53.10 3.67
N VAL A 557 -10.33 -51.84 3.93
CA VAL A 557 -9.77 -50.94 2.92
C VAL A 557 -8.42 -51.47 2.47
N MET A 558 -8.34 -51.91 1.21
CA MET A 558 -7.11 -52.46 0.63
C MET A 558 -6.07 -51.37 0.40
N PHE A 559 -4.82 -51.65 0.79
CA PHE A 559 -3.67 -50.81 0.52
C PHE A 559 -3.14 -51.08 -0.90
N ASP A 560 -2.90 -50.01 -1.67
CA ASP A 560 -2.58 -50.15 -3.09
C ASP A 560 -1.09 -50.06 -3.40
N THR A 561 -0.41 -49.14 -2.73
CA THR A 561 0.99 -48.85 -2.98
C THR A 561 1.79 -48.95 -1.69
N ALA A 562 3.13 -48.95 -1.79
CA ALA A 562 4.00 -48.86 -0.62
C ALA A 562 3.73 -47.59 0.21
N ILE A 563 3.20 -46.51 -0.40
CA ILE A 563 2.75 -45.32 0.33
C ILE A 563 1.57 -45.61 1.24
N ASP A 564 0.74 -46.58 0.88
CA ASP A 564 -0.50 -46.94 1.58
C ASP A 564 -0.29 -48.07 2.57
N LYS A 565 0.80 -48.84 2.49
CA LYS A 565 1.07 -49.92 3.46
C LYS A 565 1.53 -49.34 4.79
N PHE A 566 0.74 -49.58 5.82
CA PHE A 566 1.02 -49.13 7.17
C PHE A 566 1.14 -50.29 8.13
N GLU A 567 2.19 -50.28 8.94
CA GLU A 567 2.45 -51.29 9.96
C GLU A 567 2.03 -50.80 11.36
N GLN A 568 1.77 -49.50 11.52
CA GLN A 568 1.51 -48.86 12.81
C GLN A 568 0.31 -47.93 12.73
N THR A 569 -0.55 -47.99 13.75
CA THR A 569 -1.63 -47.02 13.98
C THR A 569 -1.04 -45.64 14.26
N THR A 570 -1.59 -44.60 13.64
CA THR A 570 -1.20 -43.21 13.91
C THR A 570 -2.19 -42.56 14.87
N PRO A 571 -1.78 -41.55 15.66
CA PRO A 571 -2.71 -40.77 16.47
C PRO A 571 -3.82 -40.15 15.62
N MET A 572 -5.04 -40.05 16.17
CA MET A 572 -6.17 -39.37 15.51
C MET A 572 -6.21 -37.86 15.78
N SER A 573 -5.45 -37.42 16.77
CA SER A 573 -5.35 -36.03 17.20
C SER A 573 -3.94 -35.75 17.71
N LEU A 574 -3.40 -34.58 17.37
CA LEU A 574 -2.09 -34.11 17.84
C LEU A 574 -2.22 -32.64 18.24
N SER A 575 -1.68 -32.27 19.39
CA SER A 575 -1.72 -30.89 19.90
C SER A 575 -0.32 -30.29 19.91
N LEU A 576 -0.20 -29.09 19.35
CA LEU A 576 1.01 -28.26 19.34
C LEU A 576 0.80 -27.08 20.28
N PRO A 577 1.45 -27.04 21.46
CA PRO A 577 1.39 -25.87 22.32
C PRO A 577 2.10 -24.68 21.65
N ILE A 578 1.51 -23.50 21.80
CA ILE A 578 2.04 -22.22 21.29
C ILE A 578 2.31 -21.32 22.48
N ALA A 579 3.38 -20.53 22.42
CA ALA A 579 3.83 -19.68 23.52
C ALA A 579 2.98 -18.41 23.71
N ARG A 580 1.63 -18.52 23.60
CA ARG A 580 0.67 -17.41 23.67
C ARG A 580 1.05 -16.27 22.71
N GLU A 581 1.22 -16.60 21.45
CA GLU A 581 1.61 -15.62 20.42
C GLU A 581 0.40 -15.06 19.69
N HIS A 582 0.45 -13.78 19.32
CA HIS A 582 -0.52 -13.20 18.39
C HIS A 582 -0.17 -13.60 16.96
N ALA A 583 -1.16 -14.02 16.18
CA ALA A 583 -0.97 -14.39 14.78
C ALA A 583 -2.02 -13.73 13.90
N SER A 584 -1.59 -13.17 12.77
CA SER A 584 -2.53 -12.78 11.71
C SER A 584 -2.91 -13.98 10.84
N HIS A 585 -1.97 -14.90 10.62
CA HIS A 585 -2.18 -16.04 9.73
C HIS A 585 -1.50 -17.31 10.21
N LEU A 586 -2.08 -18.44 9.83
CA LEU A 586 -1.41 -19.74 9.81
C LEU A 586 -1.28 -20.23 8.37
N TYR A 587 -0.09 -20.72 8.04
CA TYR A 587 0.23 -21.32 6.76
C TYR A 587 0.59 -22.78 6.97
N PHE A 588 0.06 -23.64 6.11
CA PHE A 588 0.30 -25.08 6.19
C PHE A 588 0.95 -25.55 4.91
N ALA A 589 2.11 -26.20 5.03
CA ALA A 589 2.68 -26.99 3.95
C ALA A 589 2.22 -28.44 4.15
N HIS A 590 1.36 -28.93 3.26
CA HIS A 590 0.68 -30.21 3.43
C HIS A 590 0.26 -30.87 2.11
N ALA A 591 -0.08 -32.14 2.15
CA ALA A 591 -0.67 -32.89 1.05
C ALA A 591 -1.59 -33.99 1.59
N SER A 592 -2.39 -34.59 0.71
CA SER A 592 -3.16 -35.79 1.03
C SER A 592 -2.61 -36.95 0.22
N SER A 593 -2.73 -38.20 0.69
CA SER A 593 -2.64 -39.37 -0.22
C SER A 593 -4.04 -39.89 -0.48
N GLN A 594 -4.43 -40.01 -1.75
CA GLN A 594 -5.72 -40.55 -2.15
C GLN A 594 -5.63 -42.06 -2.45
N ASN A 595 -6.62 -42.84 -1.98
CA ASN A 595 -6.80 -44.23 -2.39
C ASN A 595 -7.72 -44.27 -3.62
N TRP A 596 -7.15 -44.50 -4.79
CA TRP A 596 -7.88 -44.50 -6.06
C TRP A 596 -8.86 -45.67 -6.22
N LYS A 597 -8.72 -46.74 -5.41
CA LYS A 597 -9.70 -47.84 -5.39
C LYS A 597 -11.02 -47.45 -4.75
N ILE A 598 -11.07 -46.34 -4.00
CA ILE A 598 -12.30 -45.83 -3.40
C ILE A 598 -12.91 -44.77 -4.35
N LYS A 599 -13.83 -45.21 -5.21
CA LYS A 599 -14.42 -44.42 -6.32
C LYS A 599 -15.30 -43.22 -5.91
N SER A 600 -15.51 -42.95 -4.62
CA SER A 600 -16.40 -41.89 -4.11
C SER A 600 -15.72 -40.53 -3.86
N ALA A 601 -14.58 -40.27 -4.52
CA ALA A 601 -13.78 -39.07 -4.32
C ALA A 601 -14.50 -37.79 -4.78
N ASN A 602 -15.25 -37.18 -3.87
CA ASN A 602 -15.94 -35.92 -4.11
C ASN A 602 -15.07 -34.74 -3.64
N THR A 603 -14.96 -33.73 -4.48
CA THR A 603 -14.41 -32.42 -4.08
C THR A 603 -15.16 -31.90 -2.84
N GLY A 604 -14.41 -31.38 -1.86
CA GLY A 604 -15.00 -30.82 -0.63
C GLY A 604 -15.13 -31.81 0.53
N MET A 605 -14.68 -33.06 0.39
CA MET A 605 -14.61 -33.98 1.54
C MET A 605 -13.54 -33.51 2.55
N LEU A 606 -13.87 -33.62 3.84
CA LEU A 606 -12.98 -33.26 4.93
C LEU A 606 -11.85 -34.29 5.07
N VAL A 607 -10.60 -33.82 5.03
CA VAL A 607 -9.42 -34.68 5.25
C VAL A 607 -8.99 -34.61 6.71
N TYR A 608 -8.87 -33.40 7.26
CA TYR A 608 -8.59 -33.17 8.68
C TYR A 608 -9.10 -31.78 9.10
N ARG A 609 -9.12 -31.52 10.41
CA ARG A 609 -9.45 -30.21 11.00
C ARG A 609 -8.24 -29.65 11.74
N VAL A 610 -8.13 -28.33 11.72
CA VAL A 610 -7.25 -27.59 12.63
C VAL A 610 -8.14 -26.86 13.62
N GLU A 611 -7.87 -27.03 14.90
CA GLU A 611 -8.51 -26.31 16.00
C GLU A 611 -7.48 -25.35 16.58
N VAL A 612 -7.82 -24.05 16.61
CA VAL A 612 -6.97 -22.99 17.15
C VAL A 612 -7.61 -22.52 18.45
N GLU A 613 -6.95 -22.76 19.57
CA GLU A 613 -7.39 -22.33 20.89
C GLU A 613 -6.74 -20.98 21.25
N TYR A 614 -7.55 -20.07 21.76
CA TYR A 614 -7.10 -18.75 22.21
C TYR A 614 -7.02 -18.69 23.73
N GLU A 615 -6.30 -17.71 24.27
CA GLU A 615 -6.12 -17.56 25.73
C GLU A 615 -7.41 -17.37 26.53
N ASN A 616 -8.46 -16.87 25.88
CA ASN A 616 -9.79 -16.69 26.51
C ASN A 616 -10.63 -17.98 26.51
N GLY A 617 -10.04 -19.13 26.11
CA GLY A 617 -10.69 -20.44 26.04
C GLY A 617 -11.59 -20.64 24.81
N THR A 618 -11.71 -19.65 23.92
CA THR A 618 -12.45 -19.83 22.66
C THR A 618 -11.64 -20.67 21.67
N THR A 619 -12.32 -21.37 20.77
CA THR A 619 -11.68 -22.23 19.76
C THR A 619 -12.23 -21.94 18.38
N GLN A 620 -11.36 -21.79 17.38
CA GLN A 620 -11.73 -21.72 15.97
C GLN A 620 -11.46 -23.04 15.27
N GLN A 621 -12.43 -23.54 14.50
CA GLN A 621 -12.26 -24.74 13.68
C GLN A 621 -12.02 -24.38 12.21
N ILE A 622 -11.04 -25.04 11.59
CA ILE A 622 -10.61 -24.83 10.22
C ILE A 622 -10.67 -26.19 9.49
N PRO A 623 -11.68 -26.41 8.63
CA PRO A 623 -11.78 -27.65 7.87
C PRO A 623 -10.82 -27.65 6.67
N MET A 624 -10.01 -28.69 6.54
CA MET A 624 -9.12 -28.89 5.39
C MET A 624 -9.78 -29.87 4.41
N LEU A 625 -10.33 -29.33 3.33
CA LEU A 625 -11.12 -30.10 2.37
C LEU A 625 -10.30 -30.45 1.12
N ILE A 626 -10.45 -31.69 0.63
CA ILE A 626 -9.80 -32.14 -0.60
C ILE A 626 -10.28 -31.34 -1.82
N ASN A 627 -9.36 -31.02 -2.74
CA ASN A 627 -9.54 -30.16 -3.92
C ASN A 627 -9.93 -28.70 -3.61
N ARG A 628 -9.97 -28.30 -2.34
CA ARG A 628 -10.15 -26.90 -1.92
C ARG A 628 -8.90 -26.41 -1.22
N ASP A 629 -8.58 -26.95 -0.05
CA ASP A 629 -7.50 -26.47 0.81
C ASP A 629 -6.27 -27.39 0.74
N ILE A 630 -6.47 -28.65 0.35
CA ILE A 630 -5.42 -29.66 0.16
C ILE A 630 -5.76 -30.53 -1.05
N ASN A 631 -4.76 -31.19 -1.65
CA ASN A 631 -4.99 -32.11 -2.76
C ASN A 631 -4.06 -33.33 -2.67
N ASP A 632 -4.29 -34.32 -3.53
CA ASP A 632 -3.50 -35.54 -3.61
C ASP A 632 -2.05 -35.22 -4.01
N CYS A 633 -1.10 -35.78 -3.26
CA CYS A 633 0.32 -35.56 -3.43
C CYS A 633 0.84 -36.09 -4.77
N ARG A 634 0.13 -37.02 -5.40
CA ARG A 634 0.45 -37.58 -6.73
C ARG A 634 -0.14 -36.78 -7.88
N SER A 635 -1.08 -35.88 -7.59
CA SER A 635 -1.79 -35.15 -8.63
C SER A 635 -0.91 -34.03 -9.19
N ALA A 636 -0.83 -33.97 -10.51
CA ALA A 636 -0.33 -32.80 -11.23
C ALA A 636 -1.42 -31.72 -11.44
N SER A 637 -2.61 -31.89 -10.81
CA SER A 637 -3.81 -31.11 -11.10
C SER A 637 -3.62 -29.60 -10.98
N ALA A 638 -4.51 -28.89 -11.66
CA ALA A 638 -4.57 -27.44 -11.67
C ALA A 638 -4.73 -26.90 -10.24
N GLN A 639 -3.89 -25.93 -9.90
CA GLN A 639 -3.92 -25.19 -8.64
C GLN A 639 -5.36 -24.75 -8.29
N SER A 640 -5.83 -25.09 -7.09
CA SER A 640 -6.98 -24.40 -6.51
C SER A 640 -6.51 -23.08 -5.89
N ARG A 641 -7.42 -22.10 -5.74
CA ARG A 641 -7.11 -20.80 -5.13
C ARG A 641 -6.67 -20.90 -3.66
N ASN A 642 -7.16 -21.91 -2.94
CA ASN A 642 -6.90 -22.08 -1.51
C ASN A 642 -5.81 -23.13 -1.23
N SER A 643 -5.28 -23.76 -2.28
CA SER A 643 -4.27 -24.82 -2.23
C SER A 643 -3.22 -24.61 -3.34
N PRO A 644 -2.56 -23.44 -3.46
CA PRO A 644 -1.48 -23.29 -4.43
C PRO A 644 -0.40 -24.34 -4.23
N VAL A 645 0.20 -24.76 -5.35
CA VAL A 645 1.36 -25.65 -5.32
C VAL A 645 2.53 -24.87 -4.72
N GLY A 646 3.09 -25.36 -3.62
CA GLY A 646 4.31 -24.81 -3.02
C GLY A 646 5.56 -25.46 -3.58
N LEU A 647 5.50 -26.77 -3.85
CA LEU A 647 6.64 -27.54 -4.34
C LEU A 647 6.19 -28.70 -5.22
N ARG A 648 6.97 -28.99 -6.26
CA ARG A 648 6.89 -30.23 -7.05
C ARG A 648 8.27 -30.87 -7.10
N VAL A 649 8.36 -32.15 -6.76
CA VAL A 649 9.61 -32.92 -6.86
C VAL A 649 9.34 -34.26 -7.52
N GLN A 650 10.35 -34.79 -8.20
CA GLN A 650 10.28 -36.15 -8.72
C GLN A 650 10.41 -37.15 -7.56
N ASN A 651 9.47 -38.10 -7.48
CA ASN A 651 9.42 -39.14 -6.46
C ASN A 651 9.89 -40.49 -7.05
N PRO A 652 11.14 -40.91 -6.82
CA PRO A 652 11.65 -42.19 -7.34
C PRO A 652 10.97 -43.42 -6.73
N ASN A 653 10.32 -43.28 -5.56
CA ASN A 653 9.78 -44.42 -4.81
C ASN A 653 8.46 -44.98 -5.37
N ASN A 654 7.76 -44.25 -6.26
CA ASN A 654 6.47 -44.68 -6.81
C ASN A 654 6.54 -45.30 -8.22
N GLY A 655 7.73 -45.52 -8.79
CA GLY A 655 7.88 -46.01 -10.17
C GLY A 655 7.53 -44.96 -11.22
N ASN A 656 8.17 -45.02 -12.40
CA ASN A 656 7.96 -44.13 -13.55
C ASN A 656 8.19 -42.61 -13.34
N GLY A 657 8.80 -42.18 -12.23
CA GLY A 657 9.15 -40.76 -12.05
C GLY A 657 7.95 -39.85 -11.76
N GLU A 658 6.94 -40.35 -11.05
CA GLU A 658 5.81 -39.53 -10.57
C GLU A 658 6.27 -38.26 -9.85
N VAL A 659 5.48 -37.19 -9.96
CA VAL A 659 5.73 -35.93 -9.24
C VAL A 659 5.00 -35.98 -7.90
N ALA A 660 5.74 -35.78 -6.80
CA ALA A 660 5.17 -35.46 -5.51
C ALA A 660 4.95 -33.94 -5.39
N THR A 661 3.75 -33.56 -4.99
CA THR A 661 3.32 -32.17 -4.84
C THR A 661 3.05 -31.85 -3.38
N VAL A 662 3.64 -30.77 -2.89
CA VAL A 662 3.27 -30.12 -1.61
C VAL A 662 2.39 -28.91 -1.93
N TYR A 663 1.25 -28.85 -1.27
CA TYR A 663 0.32 -27.74 -1.39
C TYR A 663 0.47 -26.81 -0.18
N LEU A 664 0.08 -25.56 -0.37
CA LEU A 664 0.03 -24.58 0.69
C LEU A 664 -1.42 -24.18 0.93
N SER A 665 -1.86 -24.16 2.18
CA SER A 665 -3.10 -23.48 2.56
C SER A 665 -2.80 -22.34 3.53
N THR A 666 -3.70 -21.37 3.54
CA THR A 666 -3.62 -20.19 4.39
C THR A 666 -4.93 -20.04 5.14
N TRP A 667 -4.83 -19.87 6.45
CA TRP A 667 -5.93 -19.46 7.29
C TRP A 667 -5.63 -18.07 7.86
N THR A 668 -6.61 -17.19 7.70
CA THR A 668 -6.62 -15.83 8.23
C THR A 668 -7.27 -15.87 9.60
N ASN A 669 -6.55 -15.43 10.64
CA ASN A 669 -7.05 -15.42 12.00
C ASN A 669 -8.15 -14.36 12.13
N PRO A 670 -9.41 -14.73 12.44
CA PRO A 670 -10.48 -13.76 12.64
C PRO A 670 -10.29 -12.89 13.90
N TYR A 671 -9.39 -13.29 14.79
CA TYR A 671 -9.09 -12.62 16.05
C TYR A 671 -7.57 -12.43 16.24
N PRO A 672 -6.88 -11.63 15.39
CA PRO A 672 -5.44 -11.42 15.48
C PRO A 672 -5.02 -10.78 16.82
N GLU A 673 -5.94 -10.09 17.49
CA GLU A 673 -5.77 -9.52 18.81
C GLU A 673 -5.74 -10.56 19.94
N ARG A 674 -6.11 -11.82 19.67
CA ARG A 674 -6.11 -12.89 20.68
C ARG A 674 -4.86 -13.75 20.56
N LYS A 675 -4.23 -14.03 21.70
CA LYS A 675 -3.08 -14.94 21.77
C LYS A 675 -3.52 -16.38 21.52
N ILE A 676 -2.86 -17.06 20.60
CA ILE A 676 -3.05 -18.48 20.33
C ILE A 676 -2.24 -19.28 21.35
N THR A 677 -2.92 -20.19 22.06
CA THR A 677 -2.32 -21.03 23.09
C THR A 677 -2.01 -22.43 22.59
N GLN A 678 -2.81 -22.95 21.65
CA GLN A 678 -2.67 -24.31 21.16
C GLN A 678 -3.23 -24.44 19.73
N ILE A 679 -2.56 -25.26 18.92
CA ILE A 679 -3.06 -25.73 17.64
C ILE A 679 -3.24 -27.24 17.70
N THR A 680 -4.47 -27.73 17.54
CA THR A 680 -4.78 -29.16 17.50
C THR A 680 -5.15 -29.60 16.10
N LEU A 681 -4.44 -30.60 15.58
CA LEU A 681 -4.70 -31.24 14.31
C LEU A 681 -5.53 -32.51 14.56
N ARG A 682 -6.71 -32.63 13.95
CA ARG A 682 -7.59 -33.81 14.09
C ARG A 682 -7.88 -34.46 12.74
N SER A 683 -7.58 -35.75 12.64
CA SER A 683 -7.96 -36.56 11.48
C SER A 683 -9.49 -36.60 11.33
N ALA A 684 -9.98 -36.57 10.08
CA ALA A 684 -11.40 -36.79 9.80
C ALA A 684 -11.78 -38.28 9.75
N ALA A 685 -10.81 -39.19 9.99
CA ALA A 685 -10.99 -40.64 9.83
C ALA A 685 -11.57 -41.03 8.47
N ASN A 686 -11.25 -40.27 7.42
CA ASN A 686 -11.87 -40.40 6.11
C ASN A 686 -11.10 -41.43 5.27
N PRO A 687 -11.57 -42.68 5.12
CA PRO A 687 -10.75 -43.77 4.55
C PRO A 687 -10.15 -43.51 3.15
N PRO A 688 -10.81 -42.76 2.25
CA PRO A 688 -10.20 -42.32 0.99
C PRO A 688 -8.91 -41.49 1.14
N TYR A 689 -8.72 -40.74 2.21
CA TYR A 689 -7.70 -39.69 2.31
C TYR A 689 -6.89 -39.74 3.61
N ASP A 690 -5.56 -39.74 3.48
CA ASP A 690 -4.65 -39.55 4.63
C ASP A 690 -3.97 -38.18 4.51
N ALA A 691 -4.06 -37.37 5.56
CA ALA A 691 -3.37 -36.09 5.62
C ALA A 691 -1.87 -36.28 5.92
N MET A 692 -1.05 -35.50 5.23
CA MET A 692 0.39 -35.37 5.40
C MET A 692 0.72 -33.90 5.66
N ILE A 693 1.21 -33.57 6.85
CA ILE A 693 1.57 -32.19 7.23
C ILE A 693 3.09 -32.12 7.39
N PHE A 694 3.73 -31.25 6.61
CA PHE A 694 5.19 -31.12 6.53
C PHE A 694 5.73 -29.95 7.35
N ALA A 695 4.99 -28.85 7.42
CA ALA A 695 5.36 -27.70 8.23
C ALA A 695 4.14 -26.80 8.50
N ILE A 696 4.22 -26.05 9.59
CA ILE A 696 3.29 -24.97 9.91
C ILE A 696 4.12 -23.71 10.16
N THR A 697 3.72 -22.61 9.51
CA THR A 697 4.32 -21.30 9.73
C THR A 697 3.23 -20.36 10.19
N MET A 698 3.53 -19.56 11.20
CA MET A 698 2.67 -18.50 11.70
C MET A 698 3.22 -17.17 11.25
N ARG A 699 2.38 -16.28 10.75
CA ARG A 699 2.75 -14.86 10.61
C ARG A 699 2.25 -14.16 11.86
N GLN A 700 3.17 -13.58 12.62
CA GLN A 700 2.83 -12.83 13.82
C GLN A 700 1.81 -11.73 13.47
N ALA A 701 0.89 -11.48 14.39
CA ALA A 701 0.07 -10.28 14.28
C ALA A 701 0.97 -9.06 14.54
N ASP A 702 0.49 -7.89 14.18
CA ASP A 702 1.25 -6.66 14.39
C ASP A 702 1.61 -6.48 15.88
N GLU A 703 2.81 -5.99 16.17
CA GLU A 703 3.26 -5.64 17.54
C GLU A 703 2.30 -4.70 18.27
N ALA A 704 1.41 -4.00 17.54
CA ALA A 704 0.38 -3.14 18.11
C ALA A 704 -0.70 -3.88 18.95
N TYR A 705 -0.70 -5.22 18.96
CA TYR A 705 -1.56 -6.03 19.84
C TYR A 705 -0.88 -6.44 21.16
N GLU A 706 0.44 -6.26 21.28
CA GLU A 706 1.17 -6.36 22.55
C GLU A 706 1.00 -5.08 23.38
#